data_AF-A0A7Y3MTL1-F1
#
_entry.id   AF-A0A7Y3MTL1-F1
#
_cell.length_a   1.000
_cell.length_b   1.000
_cell.length_c   1.000
_cell.angle_alpha   90.00
_cell.angle_beta   90.00
_cell.angle_gamma   90.00
#
_symmetry.space_group_name_H-M   'P 1'
#
loop_
_entity.id
_entity.type
_entity.pdbx_description
1 polymer ?
#
loop_
_entity_poly.entity_id
_entity_poly.type
_entity_poly.pdbx_seq_one_letter_code
_entity_poly.pdbx_strand_id
1 'polypeptide(L)'
;MSRSRSIVGVVLTLAVPTAAIADVAVEAPLAPAWTCGTLDVDPTDGTHNLALWPDGFVYYEFDPAVASIDRTAFVSSLGDLEAVCGLRFFERTDEPDYIFITNSTVPGVSFSSSIGMAGGMQTIGMSIWDNPSVVWHEMMHAVGFFHEQSRPDRDEYVEIVWGNIDSAFAGNFSLVASSIPNGPYDFASIMHYSCCSFSVNGGRTIDVRPPHQTRWQFRLSTIPELSNGDIWTLTDLYGGTPPPRSVVLTAPARDVFVDPGSTPTFDWEDAAGAEAYRLLVDDDFDFSSPIIDMTLLDSAYTHDAAFAEGTVHYWKVVAENAVGEAAPLYDPFFRFYTGDVPGPTLHVDDDAPAGGDGSDWSSPLKDLRTALTIAAFNDADVEVIKVAGGVYTPDAGTGDSEAAFELVSQVALRGGYAGSGAADPDARDIAAFPTVLSGDLAGDDGPDFANNDENAWTVVRGQYLSAGTELDGVTIRGGNADSGPVVDGAIASALFAIDSKATMRNCTITECDAVVGTVFAYGRTMTVESCAFIGNRADVAGGAIFNEYGSDMFVRDCVFEGNSAQFGGALFVQRGQPEYDRCWFSGNSAQFSGAAHADFEGELTLVSCGFWNNEATAGPGGAVGDTNGGLLELINVTMAGNTASGGGGAGAFQNPASTVENGILWDNAPDEVLGTPVIRYSTVEKGWAGEGNLDSDPELTSLGDGNLRPLPTSPVIDAGDDDAVPSFATTDLDGNERIAGPAVDMGAYESPATVPGDVDGDGVVDFTDLLSVLAAWGACPPGGEPCPADLDGDGAVGFSDLLLVLANWS
;
A
#
# COMPACT_ATOMS: atom_id res chain seq x y z
N MET A 1 45.92 -1.72 -1.35
CA MET A 1 45.82 -2.95 -2.18
C MET A 1 44.35 -3.36 -2.22
N SER A 2 43.75 -3.10 -3.37
CA SER A 2 42.42 -3.47 -3.86
C SER A 2 41.79 -4.74 -3.27
N ARG A 3 40.55 -4.62 -2.78
CA ARG A 3 39.47 -5.59 -3.06
C ARG A 3 38.20 -4.81 -3.38
N SER A 4 37.76 -4.94 -4.62
CA SER A 4 36.47 -4.48 -5.12
C SER A 4 35.34 -5.24 -4.40
N ARG A 5 34.31 -4.52 -3.98
CA ARG A 5 33.01 -5.10 -3.68
C ARG A 5 32.15 -4.87 -4.92
N SER A 6 31.74 -5.98 -5.53
CA SER A 6 30.78 -6.00 -6.63
C SER A 6 29.39 -6.00 -6.00
N ILE A 7 28.57 -5.07 -6.45
CA ILE A 7 27.14 -4.97 -6.21
C ILE A 7 26.46 -6.12 -6.96
N VAL A 8 25.79 -7.01 -6.24
CA VAL A 8 24.91 -8.05 -6.80
C VAL A 8 23.74 -8.16 -5.84
N GLY A 9 22.55 -7.81 -6.32
CA GLY A 9 21.22 -8.22 -5.85
C GLY A 9 20.96 -8.13 -4.34
N VAL A 10 20.14 -7.16 -3.93
CA VAL A 10 19.42 -7.21 -2.65
C VAL A 10 18.51 -8.44 -2.68
N VAL A 11 18.99 -9.55 -2.14
CA VAL A 11 18.16 -10.62 -1.60
C VAL A 11 18.20 -10.42 -0.10
N LEU A 12 17.03 -10.14 0.48
CA LEU A 12 16.80 -10.07 1.92
C LEU A 12 17.38 -11.34 2.57
N THR A 13 18.46 -11.18 3.33
CA THR A 13 18.91 -12.19 4.30
C THR A 13 19.20 -11.45 5.60
N LEU A 14 18.18 -11.33 6.44
CA LEU A 14 18.32 -10.82 7.80
C LEU A 14 18.68 -11.98 8.72
N ALA A 15 19.91 -11.96 9.22
CA ALA A 15 20.31 -12.75 10.38
C ALA A 15 19.82 -12.03 11.64
N VAL A 16 18.88 -12.64 12.38
CA VAL A 16 18.41 -12.12 13.67
C VAL A 16 19.49 -12.33 14.74
N PRO A 17 19.85 -11.31 15.55
CA PRO A 17 20.72 -11.50 16.70
C PRO A 17 19.94 -12.14 17.85
N THR A 18 20.50 -13.21 18.41
CA THR A 18 19.94 -13.91 19.59
C THR A 18 20.09 -13.05 20.85
N ALA A 19 18.96 -12.53 21.36
CA ALA A 19 18.86 -12.03 22.73
C ALA A 19 18.09 -13.06 23.58
N ALA A 20 18.74 -13.54 24.64
CA ALA A 20 18.19 -14.50 25.57
C ALA A 20 17.07 -13.87 26.42
N ILE A 21 15.87 -14.44 26.39
CA ILE A 21 14.80 -14.16 27.34
C ILE A 21 14.54 -15.42 28.16
N ALA A 22 14.48 -15.23 29.48
CA ALA A 22 14.40 -16.28 30.49
C ALA A 22 12.98 -16.83 30.66
N ASP A 23 12.92 -18.11 31.06
CA ASP A 23 11.73 -18.90 31.40
C ASP A 23 10.60 -18.11 32.07
N VAL A 24 9.46 -18.03 31.39
CA VAL A 24 8.14 -17.86 32.03
C VAL A 24 7.37 -19.14 31.78
N ALA A 25 7.09 -19.87 32.86
CA ALA A 25 6.24 -21.04 32.82
C ALA A 25 4.81 -20.62 32.43
N VAL A 26 4.38 -20.98 31.23
CA VAL A 26 2.99 -20.83 30.78
C VAL A 26 2.23 -22.10 31.20
N GLU A 27 1.17 -21.91 31.99
CA GLU A 27 0.19 -22.95 32.30
C GLU A 27 -0.51 -23.39 31.01
N ALA A 28 -0.66 -24.70 30.83
CA ALA A 28 -1.27 -25.32 29.66
C ALA A 28 -2.70 -24.79 29.39
N PRO A 29 -3.06 -24.42 28.14
CA PRO A 29 -4.44 -24.21 27.77
C PRO A 29 -5.19 -25.55 27.83
N LEU A 30 -6.44 -25.48 28.29
CA LEU A 30 -7.36 -26.60 28.42
C LEU A 30 -7.59 -27.26 27.05
N ALA A 31 -7.03 -28.45 26.83
CA ALA A 31 -7.29 -29.26 25.64
C ALA A 31 -8.79 -29.62 25.55
N PRO A 32 -9.48 -29.38 24.40
CA PRO A 32 -10.70 -30.10 24.10
C PRO A 32 -10.34 -31.57 23.86
N ALA A 33 -11.05 -32.48 24.52
CA ALA A 33 -10.85 -33.91 24.40
C ALA A 33 -11.46 -34.42 23.08
N TRP A 34 -10.74 -34.28 21.97
CA TRP A 34 -11.10 -34.84 20.66
C TRP A 34 -10.84 -36.36 20.65
N THR A 35 -11.77 -37.15 21.19
CA THR A 35 -11.69 -38.62 21.11
C THR A 35 -12.38 -39.13 19.84
N CYS A 36 -11.60 -39.54 18.84
CA CYS A 36 -12.12 -40.39 17.76
C CYS A 36 -12.16 -41.87 18.20
N GLY A 37 -13.20 -42.58 17.74
CA GLY A 37 -13.31 -44.02 17.89
C GLY A 37 -12.30 -44.79 17.03
N THR A 38 -12.29 -46.11 17.16
CA THR A 38 -11.47 -47.02 16.34
C THR A 38 -11.79 -46.86 14.85
N LEU A 39 -10.77 -46.56 14.04
CA LEU A 39 -10.85 -46.47 12.58
C LEU A 39 -11.43 -47.77 11.98
N ASP A 40 -12.40 -47.64 11.08
CA ASP A 40 -12.86 -48.67 10.13
C ASP A 40 -12.62 -48.16 8.70
N VAL A 41 -11.40 -47.70 8.40
CA VAL A 41 -10.99 -47.45 7.01
C VAL A 41 -10.71 -48.80 6.37
N ASP A 42 -11.60 -49.22 5.47
CA ASP A 42 -11.34 -50.31 4.54
C ASP A 42 -10.38 -49.77 3.46
N PRO A 43 -9.09 -50.19 3.44
CA PRO A 43 -8.13 -49.73 2.44
C PRO A 43 -8.44 -50.24 1.02
N THR A 44 -9.60 -50.87 0.80
CA THR A 44 -10.09 -51.37 -0.49
C THR A 44 -11.37 -50.70 -1.00
N ASP A 45 -11.91 -49.67 -0.31
CA ASP A 45 -13.18 -49.06 -0.70
C ASP A 45 -13.14 -48.30 -2.04
N GLY A 46 -11.94 -48.02 -2.56
CA GLY A 46 -11.72 -47.40 -3.87
C GLY A 46 -12.15 -45.93 -3.96
N THR A 47 -12.43 -45.26 -2.83
CA THR A 47 -12.82 -43.84 -2.80
C THR A 47 -11.62 -42.91 -2.72
N HIS A 48 -10.46 -43.38 -2.24
CA HIS A 48 -9.21 -42.64 -2.23
C HIS A 48 -8.12 -43.36 -3.05
N ASN A 49 -7.61 -42.73 -4.10
CA ASN A 49 -6.53 -43.29 -4.96
C ASN A 49 -5.13 -43.25 -4.31
N LEU A 50 -5.05 -43.09 -2.99
CA LEU A 50 -3.82 -42.91 -2.22
C LEU A 50 -3.70 -43.99 -1.13
N ALA A 51 -2.47 -44.42 -0.84
CA ALA A 51 -2.20 -45.26 0.31
C ALA A 51 -2.09 -44.39 1.57
N LEU A 52 -3.07 -44.50 2.46
CA LEU A 52 -3.07 -43.81 3.75
C LEU A 52 -2.26 -44.60 4.80
N TRP A 53 -1.83 -43.92 5.85
CA TRP A 53 -1.13 -44.56 6.97
C TRP A 53 -2.09 -45.45 7.77
N PRO A 54 -1.79 -46.75 7.96
CA PRO A 54 -2.65 -47.65 8.72
C PRO A 54 -2.93 -47.12 10.13
N ASP A 55 -4.20 -47.15 10.53
CA ASP A 55 -4.68 -46.65 11.83
C ASP A 55 -4.34 -45.17 12.14
N GLY A 56 -3.91 -44.40 11.14
CA GLY A 56 -3.38 -43.04 11.33
C GLY A 56 -2.02 -42.99 12.04
N PHE A 57 -1.30 -44.11 12.11
CA PHE A 57 0.01 -44.16 12.77
C PHE A 57 1.12 -43.86 11.77
N VAL A 58 1.80 -42.74 11.99
CA VAL A 58 2.87 -42.25 11.12
C VAL A 58 4.19 -42.41 11.85
N TYR A 59 5.06 -43.28 11.35
CA TYR A 59 6.37 -43.52 11.95
C TYR A 59 7.42 -42.63 11.29
N TYR A 60 8.31 -42.04 12.07
CA TYR A 60 9.38 -41.20 11.55
C TYR A 60 10.75 -41.51 12.18
N GLU A 61 11.83 -41.26 11.44
CA GLU A 61 13.21 -41.42 11.89
C GLU A 61 14.02 -40.19 11.46
N PHE A 62 14.75 -39.58 12.38
CA PHE A 62 15.64 -38.47 12.04
C PHE A 62 16.99 -38.97 11.55
N ASP A 63 17.51 -38.36 10.47
CA ASP A 63 18.92 -38.47 10.12
C ASP A 63 19.78 -38.08 11.34
N PRO A 64 20.79 -38.89 11.73
CA PRO A 64 21.72 -38.54 12.79
C PRO A 64 22.37 -37.16 12.64
N ALA A 65 22.44 -36.62 11.42
CA ALA A 65 22.96 -35.29 11.13
C ALA A 65 22.01 -34.13 11.46
N VAL A 66 20.72 -34.37 11.70
CA VAL A 66 19.76 -33.33 12.13
C VAL A 66 20.06 -32.89 13.57
N ALA A 67 20.17 -31.59 13.80
CA ALA A 67 20.52 -31.04 15.10
C ALA A 67 19.39 -31.26 16.13
N SER A 68 19.73 -31.36 17.42
CA SER A 68 18.72 -31.66 18.45
C SER A 68 17.66 -30.55 18.61
N ILE A 69 18.03 -29.29 18.35
CA ILE A 69 17.09 -28.16 18.38
C ILE A 69 16.03 -28.29 17.29
N ASP A 70 16.47 -28.60 16.06
CA ASP A 70 15.61 -28.79 14.89
C ASP A 70 14.63 -29.96 15.09
N ARG A 71 15.12 -31.08 15.66
CA ARG A 71 14.25 -32.22 16.03
C ARG A 71 13.16 -31.82 17.02
N THR A 72 13.51 -30.97 17.98
CA THR A 72 12.58 -30.53 19.03
C THR A 72 11.50 -29.63 18.43
N ALA A 73 11.89 -28.68 17.57
CA ALA A 73 10.96 -27.79 16.87
C ALA A 73 10.00 -28.57 15.95
N PHE A 74 10.53 -29.55 15.20
CA PHE A 74 9.73 -30.44 14.35
C PHE A 74 8.70 -31.22 15.17
N VAL A 75 9.13 -31.92 16.23
CA VAL A 75 8.24 -32.72 17.08
C VAL A 75 7.21 -31.85 17.79
N SER A 76 7.58 -30.64 18.23
CA SER A 76 6.63 -29.71 18.84
C SER A 76 5.49 -29.34 17.90
N SER A 77 5.78 -29.19 16.60
CA SER A 77 4.78 -28.84 15.58
C SER A 77 3.84 -30.00 15.24
N LEU A 78 4.24 -31.26 15.49
CA LEU A 78 3.37 -32.41 15.25
C LEU A 78 2.16 -32.46 16.20
N GLY A 79 2.27 -31.86 17.40
CA GLY A 79 1.19 -31.84 18.38
C GLY A 79 -0.10 -31.20 17.86
N ASP A 80 0.02 -30.19 16.99
CA ASP A 80 -1.11 -29.51 16.38
C ASP A 80 -1.87 -30.43 15.41
N LEU A 81 -1.14 -31.23 14.61
CA LEU A 81 -1.73 -32.24 13.73
C LEU A 81 -2.38 -33.40 14.52
N GLU A 82 -1.78 -33.80 15.64
CA GLU A 82 -2.36 -34.82 16.53
C GLU A 82 -3.63 -34.35 17.24
N ALA A 83 -3.77 -33.03 17.45
CA ALA A 83 -4.95 -32.42 18.09
C ALA A 83 -6.15 -32.34 17.15
N VAL A 84 -5.92 -32.27 15.84
CA VAL A 84 -6.97 -32.14 14.81
C VAL A 84 -7.68 -33.46 14.53
N CYS A 85 -6.96 -34.59 14.51
CA CYS A 85 -7.53 -35.88 14.08
C CYS A 85 -6.88 -37.10 14.77
N GLY A 86 -7.30 -38.32 14.40
CA GLY A 86 -6.78 -39.58 14.92
C GLY A 86 -5.31 -39.90 14.59
N LEU A 87 -4.60 -39.01 13.88
CA LEU A 87 -3.18 -39.19 13.55
C LEU A 87 -2.30 -39.25 14.80
N ARG A 88 -1.35 -40.17 14.82
CA ARG A 88 -0.35 -40.27 15.88
C ARG A 88 1.03 -40.45 15.27
N PHE A 89 1.97 -39.61 15.71
CA PHE A 89 3.33 -39.64 15.21
C PHE A 89 4.24 -40.36 16.20
N PHE A 90 4.98 -41.35 15.72
CA PHE A 90 5.87 -42.16 16.54
C PHE A 90 7.29 -42.12 16.01
N GLU A 91 8.26 -41.89 16.88
CA GLU A 91 9.65 -42.16 16.52
C GLU A 91 9.80 -43.67 16.28
N ARG A 92 10.33 -44.01 15.11
CA ARG A 92 10.43 -45.36 14.60
C ARG A 92 11.35 -46.23 15.46
N THR A 93 10.98 -47.50 15.58
CA THR A 93 11.83 -48.56 16.14
C THR A 93 12.26 -49.57 15.08
N ASP A 94 11.33 -50.35 14.53
CA ASP A 94 11.58 -51.37 13.51
C ASP A 94 10.50 -51.43 12.42
N GLU A 95 9.57 -50.48 12.42
CA GLU A 95 8.46 -50.41 11.48
C GLU A 95 9.01 -50.28 10.05
N PRO A 96 8.46 -51.05 9.08
CA PRO A 96 9.00 -51.11 7.72
C PRO A 96 8.70 -49.86 6.90
N ASP A 97 7.56 -49.22 7.17
CA ASP A 97 7.06 -48.04 6.48
C ASP A 97 7.22 -46.82 7.39
N TYR A 98 7.99 -45.82 6.96
CA TYR A 98 8.34 -44.67 7.80
C TYR A 98 8.84 -43.47 6.99
N ILE A 99 8.78 -42.29 7.59
CA ILE A 99 9.32 -41.04 7.08
C ILE A 99 10.73 -40.83 7.64
N PHE A 100 11.72 -40.73 6.77
CA PHE A 100 13.08 -40.34 7.11
C PHE A 100 13.22 -38.82 6.99
N ILE A 101 13.42 -38.14 8.11
CA ILE A 101 13.52 -36.68 8.19
C ILE A 101 14.98 -36.28 8.15
N THR A 102 15.38 -35.50 7.15
CA THR A 102 16.79 -35.11 6.91
C THR A 102 16.91 -33.62 6.61
N ASN A 103 18.14 -33.11 6.60
CA ASN A 103 18.41 -31.74 6.14
C ASN A 103 18.22 -31.67 4.62
N SER A 104 17.50 -30.65 4.15
CA SER A 104 17.40 -30.38 2.72
C SER A 104 18.78 -30.09 2.14
N THR A 105 19.01 -30.58 0.92
CA THR A 105 20.24 -30.29 0.17
C THR A 105 20.18 -28.95 -0.56
N VAL A 106 19.01 -28.30 -0.56
CA VAL A 106 18.76 -26.99 -1.19
C VAL A 106 18.40 -25.99 -0.07
N PRO A 107 19.24 -24.96 0.16
CA PRO A 107 18.95 -23.94 1.16
C PRO A 107 17.61 -23.24 0.90
N GLY A 108 16.81 -23.07 1.94
CA GLY A 108 15.50 -22.40 1.88
C GLY A 108 14.36 -23.24 1.33
N VAL A 109 14.61 -24.51 0.96
CA VAL A 109 13.58 -25.38 0.38
C VAL A 109 13.37 -26.58 1.27
N SER A 110 12.17 -26.73 1.82
CA SER A 110 11.69 -27.99 2.39
C SER A 110 10.89 -28.77 1.34
N PHE A 111 10.82 -30.10 1.48
CA PHE A 111 10.05 -30.95 0.57
C PHE A 111 9.70 -32.31 1.16
N SER A 112 8.58 -32.89 0.71
CA SER A 112 8.20 -34.29 0.89
C SER A 112 8.42 -35.09 -0.39
N SER A 113 8.98 -36.30 -0.28
CA SER A 113 9.28 -37.17 -1.44
C SER A 113 8.04 -37.86 -2.02
N SER A 114 6.96 -37.95 -1.24
CA SER A 114 5.79 -38.77 -1.57
C SER A 114 4.51 -38.18 -0.99
N ILE A 115 3.39 -38.37 -1.69
CA ILE A 115 2.05 -38.05 -1.18
C ILE A 115 1.45 -39.31 -0.56
N GLY A 116 1.05 -39.24 0.71
CA GLY A 116 0.61 -40.40 1.49
C GLY A 116 1.74 -41.38 1.85
N MET A 117 1.37 -42.58 2.28
CA MET A 117 2.30 -43.66 2.62
C MET A 117 2.79 -44.38 1.35
N ALA A 118 4.06 -44.18 0.99
CA ALA A 118 4.66 -44.78 -0.21
C ALA A 118 4.98 -46.28 -0.06
N GLY A 119 5.06 -46.77 1.18
CA GLY A 119 5.63 -48.07 1.52
C GLY A 119 7.16 -48.03 1.54
N GLY A 120 7.77 -48.66 2.55
CA GLY A 120 9.18 -48.53 2.86
C GLY A 120 9.54 -47.14 3.41
N MET A 121 10.80 -46.74 3.22
CA MET A 121 11.29 -45.42 3.61
C MET A 121 10.88 -44.35 2.58
N GLN A 122 10.20 -43.30 3.02
CA GLN A 122 10.02 -42.04 2.28
C GLN A 122 10.77 -40.91 2.98
N THR A 123 11.04 -39.79 2.32
CA THR A 123 11.91 -38.73 2.86
C THR A 123 11.18 -37.41 2.95
N ILE A 124 11.37 -36.70 4.07
CA ILE A 124 11.10 -35.27 4.18
C ILE A 124 12.44 -34.56 4.38
N GLY A 125 12.77 -33.66 3.46
CA GLY A 125 13.96 -32.79 3.58
C GLY A 125 13.54 -31.44 4.12
N MET A 126 14.08 -31.03 5.26
CA MET A 126 13.73 -29.75 5.90
C MET A 126 14.90 -28.76 5.78
N SER A 127 14.60 -27.53 5.37
CA SER A 127 15.54 -26.39 5.49
C SER A 127 15.08 -25.34 6.50
N ILE A 128 13.81 -25.36 6.90
CA ILE A 128 13.17 -24.39 7.79
C ILE A 128 12.49 -25.21 8.88
N TRP A 129 13.05 -25.20 10.09
CA TRP A 129 12.66 -26.11 11.18
C TRP A 129 11.85 -25.44 12.29
N ASP A 130 12.01 -24.13 12.43
CA ASP A 130 11.44 -23.28 13.48
C ASP A 130 10.13 -22.59 13.06
N ASN A 131 9.64 -22.87 11.83
CA ASN A 131 8.34 -22.44 11.36
C ASN A 131 7.36 -23.64 11.31
N PRO A 132 6.38 -23.70 12.23
CA PRO A 132 5.40 -24.79 12.28
C PRO A 132 4.62 -24.98 10.98
N SER A 133 4.29 -23.90 10.25
CA SER A 133 3.50 -23.99 9.02
C SER A 133 4.24 -24.76 7.91
N VAL A 134 5.57 -24.61 7.82
CA VAL A 134 6.38 -25.40 6.89
C VAL A 134 6.41 -26.86 7.30
N VAL A 135 6.51 -27.16 8.60
CA VAL A 135 6.46 -28.54 9.10
C VAL A 135 5.10 -29.18 8.78
N TRP A 136 4.00 -28.48 9.04
CA TRP A 136 2.66 -28.96 8.73
C TRP A 136 2.46 -29.21 7.24
N HIS A 137 2.89 -28.28 6.36
CA HIS A 137 2.81 -28.44 4.91
C HIS A 137 3.47 -29.74 4.43
N GLU A 138 4.73 -29.97 4.84
CA GLU A 138 5.46 -31.16 4.41
C GLU A 138 4.88 -32.45 4.99
N MET A 139 4.41 -32.40 6.24
CA MET A 139 3.75 -33.53 6.87
C MET A 139 2.39 -33.84 6.23
N MET A 140 1.63 -32.82 5.84
CA MET A 140 0.36 -32.95 5.14
C MET A 140 0.51 -33.68 3.81
N HIS A 141 1.57 -33.39 3.04
CA HIS A 141 1.94 -34.21 1.89
C HIS A 141 2.11 -35.68 2.27
N ALA A 142 2.92 -35.97 3.29
CA ALA A 142 3.20 -37.35 3.69
C ALA A 142 1.98 -38.11 4.23
N VAL A 143 0.94 -37.43 4.70
CA VAL A 143 -0.31 -38.05 5.17
C VAL A 143 -1.43 -38.06 4.13
N GLY A 144 -1.23 -37.44 2.95
CA GLY A 144 -2.09 -37.65 1.77
C GLY A 144 -2.52 -36.40 1.01
N PHE A 145 -2.03 -35.21 1.32
CA PHE A 145 -2.47 -33.98 0.67
C PHE A 145 -1.68 -33.68 -0.60
N PHE A 146 -2.38 -33.34 -1.67
CA PHE A 146 -1.79 -32.65 -2.82
C PHE A 146 -1.82 -31.14 -2.59
N HIS A 147 -1.08 -30.38 -3.40
CA HIS A 147 -1.25 -28.94 -3.42
C HIS A 147 -2.64 -28.53 -3.92
N GLU A 148 -3.24 -27.52 -3.30
CA GLU A 148 -4.63 -27.12 -3.57
C GLU A 148 -4.81 -26.60 -5.01
N GLN A 149 -3.84 -25.85 -5.53
CA GLN A 149 -3.86 -25.36 -6.93
C GLN A 149 -3.69 -26.46 -7.98
N SER A 150 -3.47 -27.71 -7.56
CA SER A 150 -3.39 -28.87 -8.44
C SER A 150 -4.71 -29.63 -8.54
N ARG A 151 -5.76 -29.22 -7.81
CA ARG A 151 -7.06 -29.89 -7.86
C ARG A 151 -7.67 -29.88 -9.27
N PRO A 152 -8.40 -30.93 -9.68
CA PRO A 152 -9.04 -31.00 -11.00
C PRO A 152 -10.04 -29.89 -11.29
N ASP A 153 -10.65 -29.29 -10.26
CA ASP A 153 -11.63 -28.20 -10.34
C ASP A 153 -11.02 -26.79 -10.20
N ARG A 154 -9.70 -26.67 -10.01
CA ARG A 154 -9.05 -25.39 -9.70
C ARG A 154 -9.26 -24.30 -10.75
N ASP A 155 -9.44 -24.67 -12.02
CA ASP A 155 -9.63 -23.70 -13.12
C ASP A 155 -10.93 -22.88 -12.99
N GLU A 156 -11.86 -23.30 -12.10
CA GLU A 156 -13.05 -22.53 -11.72
C GLU A 156 -12.72 -21.36 -10.77
N TYR A 157 -11.61 -21.46 -10.03
CA TYR A 157 -11.24 -20.57 -8.92
C TYR A 157 -9.99 -19.73 -9.21
N VAL A 158 -9.02 -20.30 -9.92
CA VAL A 158 -7.76 -19.65 -10.25
C VAL A 158 -7.36 -19.90 -11.71
N GLU A 159 -6.61 -18.97 -12.27
CA GLU A 159 -5.97 -19.06 -13.58
C GLU A 159 -4.45 -19.18 -13.42
N ILE A 160 -3.85 -20.13 -14.13
CA ILE A 160 -2.39 -20.27 -14.16
C ILE A 160 -1.81 -19.41 -15.28
N VAL A 161 -0.99 -18.44 -14.90
CA VAL A 161 -0.33 -17.50 -15.82
C VAL A 161 0.98 -18.12 -16.31
N TRP A 162 0.86 -19.05 -17.25
CA TRP A 162 1.99 -19.84 -17.77
C TRP A 162 3.19 -19.02 -18.25
N GLY A 163 2.96 -17.80 -18.74
CA GLY A 163 4.02 -16.92 -19.24
C GLY A 163 4.97 -16.41 -18.17
N ASN A 164 4.55 -16.38 -16.90
CA ASN A 164 5.37 -15.92 -15.77
C ASN A 164 6.09 -17.08 -15.05
N ILE A 165 5.79 -18.34 -15.39
CA ILE A 165 6.33 -19.52 -14.69
C ILE A 165 7.67 -19.92 -15.30
N ASP A 166 8.64 -20.25 -14.47
CA ASP A 166 9.88 -20.89 -14.92
C ASP A 166 9.53 -22.25 -15.56
N SER A 167 9.88 -22.39 -16.84
CA SER A 167 9.65 -23.59 -17.63
C SER A 167 10.17 -24.88 -16.98
N ALA A 168 11.17 -24.82 -16.10
CA ALA A 168 11.66 -25.97 -15.33
C ALA A 168 10.65 -26.48 -14.28
N PHE A 169 9.78 -25.59 -13.79
CA PHE A 169 8.80 -25.87 -12.73
C PHE A 169 7.34 -25.83 -13.22
N ALA A 170 7.09 -25.58 -14.51
CA ALA A 170 5.73 -25.58 -15.08
C ALA A 170 4.93 -26.86 -14.78
N GLY A 171 5.60 -28.00 -14.62
CA GLY A 171 4.98 -29.25 -14.20
C GLY A 171 4.23 -29.16 -12.86
N ASN A 172 4.68 -28.32 -11.92
CA ASN A 172 4.11 -28.16 -10.57
C ASN A 172 2.71 -27.52 -10.56
N PHE A 173 2.28 -26.94 -11.69
CA PHE A 173 0.97 -26.30 -11.84
C PHE A 173 -0.03 -27.17 -12.60
N SER A 174 0.35 -28.42 -12.91
CA SER A 174 -0.50 -29.35 -13.64
C SER A 174 -1.63 -29.86 -12.74
N LEU A 175 -2.82 -30.03 -13.33
CA LEU A 175 -3.93 -30.68 -12.64
C LEU A 175 -3.57 -32.13 -12.30
N VAL A 176 -3.86 -32.56 -11.08
CA VAL A 176 -3.61 -33.90 -10.58
C VAL A 176 -4.93 -34.64 -10.43
N ALA A 177 -5.21 -35.58 -11.34
CA ALA A 177 -6.47 -36.32 -11.37
C ALA A 177 -6.74 -37.16 -10.11
N SER A 178 -5.70 -37.51 -9.34
CA SER A 178 -5.80 -38.23 -8.07
C SER A 178 -6.01 -37.31 -6.86
N SER A 179 -5.91 -35.99 -7.03
CA SER A 179 -6.31 -35.02 -6.01
C SER A 179 -7.83 -34.95 -6.04
N ILE A 180 -8.48 -35.68 -5.13
CA ILE A 180 -9.94 -35.73 -5.07
C ILE A 180 -10.41 -34.49 -4.31
N PRO A 181 -11.27 -33.65 -4.92
CA PRO A 181 -11.88 -32.50 -4.25
C PRO A 181 -12.62 -32.93 -2.98
N ASN A 182 -12.01 -32.69 -1.81
CA ASN A 182 -12.66 -32.90 -0.53
C ASN A 182 -13.29 -31.57 -0.11
N GLY A 183 -14.44 -31.24 -0.69
CA GLY A 183 -15.20 -30.01 -0.40
C GLY A 183 -14.91 -28.84 -1.35
N PRO A 184 -15.33 -27.61 -0.96
CA PRO A 184 -15.04 -26.39 -1.71
C PRO A 184 -13.54 -26.16 -1.92
N TYR A 185 -13.19 -25.29 -2.85
CA TYR A 185 -11.80 -24.89 -3.06
C TYR A 185 -11.31 -24.01 -1.91
N ASP A 186 -10.16 -24.36 -1.33
CA ASP A 186 -9.67 -23.73 -0.12
C ASP A 186 -8.49 -22.78 -0.38
N PHE A 187 -8.80 -21.51 -0.67
CA PHE A 187 -7.78 -20.47 -0.87
C PHE A 187 -6.86 -20.24 0.33
N ALA A 188 -7.31 -20.60 1.54
CA ALA A 188 -6.56 -20.47 2.78
C ALA A 188 -5.76 -21.72 3.13
N SER A 189 -5.92 -22.82 2.38
CA SER A 189 -5.22 -24.07 2.65
C SER A 189 -3.72 -23.82 2.72
N ILE A 190 -3.09 -24.41 3.73
CA ILE A 190 -1.64 -24.42 3.86
C ILE A 190 -0.97 -25.14 2.67
N MET A 191 -1.73 -25.94 1.94
CA MET A 191 -1.31 -26.66 0.73
C MET A 191 -1.46 -25.84 -0.54
N HIS A 192 -1.95 -24.59 -0.49
CA HIS A 192 -2.02 -23.71 -1.65
C HIS A 192 -0.69 -22.98 -1.88
N TYR A 193 -0.25 -22.86 -3.14
CA TYR A 193 0.89 -22.01 -3.49
C TYR A 193 0.59 -20.52 -3.37
N SER A 194 1.61 -19.70 -3.10
CA SER A 194 1.52 -18.25 -3.21
C SER A 194 1.16 -17.80 -4.63
N CYS A 195 0.72 -16.55 -4.80
CA CYS A 195 0.42 -15.92 -6.10
C CYS A 195 1.55 -16.04 -7.11
N CYS A 196 2.78 -16.15 -6.62
CA CYS A 196 3.99 -15.76 -7.32
C CYS A 196 5.06 -16.86 -7.26
N SER A 197 4.71 -18.03 -6.70
CA SER A 197 5.58 -19.20 -6.63
C SER A 197 6.13 -19.55 -8.01
N PHE A 198 7.44 -19.82 -8.09
CA PHE A 198 8.15 -20.19 -9.33
C PHE A 198 8.10 -19.14 -10.46
N SER A 199 7.90 -17.86 -10.14
CA SER A 199 7.93 -16.78 -11.11
C SER A 199 9.34 -16.50 -11.65
N VAL A 200 9.47 -16.21 -12.95
CA VAL A 200 10.75 -15.79 -13.58
C VAL A 200 10.96 -14.28 -13.56
N ASN A 201 9.92 -13.50 -13.28
CA ASN A 201 9.92 -12.05 -13.43
C ASN A 201 9.31 -11.34 -12.22
N GLY A 202 9.08 -12.06 -11.11
CA GLY A 202 8.35 -11.55 -9.95
C GLY A 202 6.84 -11.38 -10.19
N GLY A 203 6.36 -11.58 -11.42
CA GLY A 203 4.94 -11.54 -11.76
C GLY A 203 4.18 -12.77 -11.28
N ARG A 204 2.86 -12.64 -11.14
CA ARG A 204 2.00 -13.73 -10.66
C ARG A 204 2.04 -14.95 -11.58
N THR A 205 2.11 -16.13 -10.97
CA THR A 205 1.93 -17.43 -11.63
C THR A 205 0.53 -17.98 -11.42
N ILE A 206 -0.18 -17.51 -10.37
CA ILE A 206 -1.58 -17.84 -10.06
C ILE A 206 -2.39 -16.54 -9.93
N ASP A 207 -3.42 -16.40 -10.76
CA ASP A 207 -4.37 -15.29 -10.75
C ASP A 207 -5.71 -15.79 -10.19
N VAL A 208 -6.27 -15.12 -9.19
CA VAL A 208 -7.56 -15.53 -8.61
C VAL A 208 -8.69 -15.01 -9.47
N ARG A 209 -9.68 -15.86 -9.80
CA ARG A 209 -10.81 -15.47 -10.63
C ARG A 209 -11.83 -14.64 -9.84
N PRO A 210 -12.53 -13.68 -10.47
CA PRO A 210 -13.71 -13.05 -9.87
C PRO A 210 -14.77 -14.09 -9.47
N PRO A 211 -15.53 -13.87 -8.37
CA PRO A 211 -15.48 -12.70 -7.48
C PRO A 211 -14.42 -12.79 -6.37
N HIS A 212 -13.61 -13.85 -6.33
CA HIS A 212 -12.69 -14.13 -5.23
C HIS A 212 -11.42 -13.25 -5.23
N GLN A 213 -11.16 -12.56 -6.34
CA GLN A 213 -9.90 -11.85 -6.60
C GLN A 213 -9.58 -10.74 -5.59
N THR A 214 -10.55 -9.87 -5.30
CA THR A 214 -10.38 -8.72 -4.38
C THR A 214 -9.86 -9.14 -3.01
N ARG A 215 -10.17 -10.36 -2.61
CA ARG A 215 -9.84 -10.90 -1.31
C ARG A 215 -8.60 -11.79 -1.32
N TRP A 216 -8.54 -12.73 -2.26
CA TRP A 216 -7.58 -13.83 -2.19
C TRP A 216 -6.34 -13.63 -3.06
N GLN A 217 -6.33 -12.63 -3.97
CA GLN A 217 -5.25 -12.47 -4.94
C GLN A 217 -3.85 -12.37 -4.30
N PHE A 218 -3.76 -11.80 -3.10
CA PHE A 218 -2.53 -11.61 -2.33
C PHE A 218 -2.57 -12.30 -0.97
N ARG A 219 -3.50 -13.23 -0.75
CA ARG A 219 -3.60 -13.98 0.52
C ARG A 219 -3.32 -15.47 0.37
N LEU A 220 -3.11 -15.96 -0.86
CA LEU A 220 -2.77 -17.36 -1.11
C LEU A 220 -1.50 -17.76 -0.35
N SER A 221 -1.55 -18.83 0.44
CA SER A 221 -0.40 -19.38 1.20
C SER A 221 0.13 -18.50 2.34
N THR A 222 -0.53 -17.39 2.66
CA THR A 222 -0.03 -16.40 3.65
C THR A 222 -0.52 -16.65 5.08
N ILE A 223 -1.55 -17.48 5.24
CA ILE A 223 -2.16 -17.78 6.53
C ILE A 223 -1.35 -18.90 7.19
N PRO A 224 -0.64 -18.63 8.30
CA PRO A 224 0.29 -19.59 8.90
C PRO A 224 -0.43 -20.58 9.84
N GLU A 225 -1.64 -21.02 9.47
CA GLU A 225 -2.51 -21.90 10.27
C GLU A 225 -3.18 -22.95 9.38
N LEU A 226 -3.59 -24.07 9.96
CA LEU A 226 -4.41 -25.07 9.26
C LEU A 226 -5.81 -24.49 9.02
N SER A 227 -6.25 -24.47 7.76
CA SER A 227 -7.57 -23.97 7.42
C SER A 227 -8.69 -24.94 7.89
N ASN A 228 -9.94 -24.48 7.87
CA ASN A 228 -11.09 -25.38 8.09
C ASN A 228 -11.13 -26.52 7.07
N GLY A 229 -10.78 -26.25 5.80
CA GLY A 229 -10.73 -27.27 4.75
C GLY A 229 -9.61 -28.29 4.96
N ASP A 230 -8.45 -27.87 5.45
CA ASP A 230 -7.32 -28.73 5.83
C ASP A 230 -7.73 -29.69 6.95
N ILE A 231 -8.29 -29.15 8.04
CA ILE A 231 -8.79 -29.89 9.21
C ILE A 231 -9.84 -30.93 8.79
N TRP A 232 -10.80 -30.50 7.97
CA TRP A 232 -11.90 -31.38 7.53
C TRP A 232 -11.39 -32.52 6.68
N THR A 233 -10.54 -32.20 5.69
CA THR A 233 -9.95 -33.18 4.79
C THR A 233 -9.09 -34.18 5.56
N LEU A 234 -8.32 -33.71 6.54
CA LEU A 234 -7.47 -34.56 7.36
C LEU A 234 -8.30 -35.53 8.22
N THR A 235 -9.39 -35.02 8.81
CA THR A 235 -10.29 -35.81 9.64
C THR A 235 -11.08 -36.85 8.84
N ASP A 236 -11.54 -36.47 7.63
CA ASP A 236 -12.23 -37.35 6.69
C ASP A 236 -11.32 -38.52 6.26
N LEU A 237 -10.08 -38.22 5.85
CA LEU A 237 -9.10 -39.24 5.43
C LEU A 237 -8.79 -40.25 6.54
N TYR A 238 -8.77 -39.84 7.81
CA TYR A 238 -8.40 -40.69 8.94
C TYR A 238 -9.58 -41.07 9.85
N GLY A 239 -10.82 -41.08 9.31
CA GLY A 239 -11.98 -41.74 9.90
C GLY A 239 -12.55 -41.09 11.17
N GLY A 240 -12.31 -39.80 11.38
CA GLY A 240 -12.90 -39.03 12.48
C GLY A 240 -14.24 -38.39 12.12
N THR A 241 -14.95 -37.85 13.12
CA THR A 241 -16.09 -36.96 12.87
C THR A 241 -15.60 -35.53 13.02
N PRO A 242 -15.45 -34.76 11.93
CA PRO A 242 -15.00 -33.38 12.04
C PRO A 242 -16.11 -32.48 12.61
N PRO A 243 -15.75 -31.28 13.13
CA PRO A 243 -16.73 -30.21 13.24
C PRO A 243 -17.34 -29.93 11.86
N PRO A 244 -18.51 -29.27 11.79
CA PRO A 244 -19.13 -28.97 10.51
C PRO A 244 -18.20 -28.14 9.62
N ARG A 245 -18.36 -28.28 8.31
CA ARG A 245 -17.74 -27.32 7.38
C ARG A 245 -18.34 -25.93 7.59
N SER A 246 -17.57 -24.93 7.18
CA SER A 246 -18.12 -23.61 6.96
C SER A 246 -19.23 -23.66 5.91
N VAL A 247 -20.28 -22.87 6.14
CA VAL A 247 -21.39 -22.71 5.19
C VAL A 247 -20.96 -21.85 4.00
N VAL A 248 -21.64 -22.05 2.86
CA VAL A 248 -21.59 -21.13 1.73
C VAL A 248 -22.89 -20.34 1.73
N LEU A 249 -22.82 -19.05 2.03
CA LEU A 249 -23.98 -18.16 2.03
C LEU A 249 -24.45 -17.90 0.59
N THR A 250 -25.76 -17.94 0.34
CA THR A 250 -26.31 -17.81 -1.02
C THR A 250 -27.29 -16.65 -1.19
N ALA A 251 -28.21 -16.44 -0.25
CA ALA A 251 -29.17 -15.34 -0.30
C ALA A 251 -29.43 -14.73 1.09
N PRO A 252 -29.63 -13.40 1.24
CA PRO A 252 -29.27 -12.37 0.26
C PRO A 252 -27.81 -12.50 -0.16
N ALA A 253 -27.53 -12.48 -1.46
CA ALA A 253 -26.17 -12.62 -1.95
C ALA A 253 -25.31 -11.48 -1.41
N ARG A 254 -23.99 -11.69 -1.36
CA ARG A 254 -23.08 -10.69 -0.82
C ARG A 254 -23.23 -9.38 -1.60
N ASP A 255 -23.35 -8.27 -0.88
CA ASP A 255 -23.35 -6.90 -1.41
C ASP A 255 -24.54 -6.52 -2.30
N VAL A 256 -25.70 -7.18 -2.14
CA VAL A 256 -26.89 -6.88 -2.96
C VAL A 256 -27.83 -5.85 -2.35
N PHE A 257 -28.55 -5.15 -3.21
CA PHE A 257 -29.72 -4.35 -2.86
C PHE A 257 -30.97 -5.24 -2.87
N VAL A 258 -31.76 -5.16 -1.81
CA VAL A 258 -33.07 -5.80 -1.69
C VAL A 258 -34.17 -4.73 -1.67
N ASP A 259 -35.28 -5.00 -2.35
CA ASP A 259 -36.37 -4.04 -2.51
C ASP A 259 -36.85 -3.47 -1.16
N PRO A 260 -37.19 -2.17 -1.10
CA PRO A 260 -37.79 -1.57 0.09
C PRO A 260 -39.02 -2.33 0.61
N GLY A 261 -39.04 -2.60 1.91
CA GLY A 261 -40.14 -3.35 2.56
C GLY A 261 -40.13 -4.86 2.28
N SER A 262 -39.06 -5.40 1.69
CA SER A 262 -38.91 -6.84 1.50
C SER A 262 -38.62 -7.57 2.83
N THR A 263 -39.02 -8.85 2.86
CA THR A 263 -38.70 -9.82 3.90
C THR A 263 -37.71 -10.83 3.31
N PRO A 264 -36.40 -10.52 3.27
CA PRO A 264 -35.43 -11.37 2.60
C PRO A 264 -35.39 -12.76 3.23
N THR A 265 -35.19 -13.76 2.37
CA THR A 265 -34.88 -15.12 2.81
C THR A 265 -33.38 -15.24 2.92
N PHE A 266 -32.92 -15.55 4.13
CA PHE A 266 -31.56 -16.00 4.40
C PHE A 266 -31.46 -17.47 3.98
N ASP A 267 -30.55 -17.79 3.08
CA ASP A 267 -30.37 -19.10 2.46
C ASP A 267 -28.88 -19.37 2.34
N TRP A 268 -28.48 -20.61 2.62
CA TRP A 268 -27.10 -21.06 2.54
C TRP A 268 -27.05 -22.53 2.12
N GLU A 269 -25.91 -22.99 1.63
CA GLU A 269 -25.74 -24.39 1.32
C GLU A 269 -25.63 -25.23 2.60
N ASP A 270 -26.20 -26.44 2.57
CA ASP A 270 -26.05 -27.40 3.67
C ASP A 270 -24.56 -27.69 3.92
N ALA A 271 -24.08 -27.38 5.13
CA ALA A 271 -22.71 -27.67 5.51
C ALA A 271 -22.54 -29.15 5.85
N ALA A 272 -21.51 -29.77 5.27
CA ALA A 272 -21.16 -31.15 5.58
C ALA A 272 -20.86 -31.31 7.09
N GLY A 273 -21.53 -32.27 7.72
CA GLY A 273 -21.38 -32.55 9.15
C GLY A 273 -22.19 -31.65 10.08
N ALA A 274 -22.98 -30.70 9.57
CA ALA A 274 -23.85 -29.85 10.39
C ALA A 274 -25.08 -30.61 10.92
N GLU A 275 -25.40 -30.40 12.19
CA GLU A 275 -26.65 -30.84 12.83
C GLU A 275 -27.60 -29.65 13.11
N ALA A 276 -27.05 -28.43 13.17
CA ALA A 276 -27.77 -27.18 13.32
C ALA A 276 -26.98 -26.00 12.72
N TYR A 277 -27.64 -24.85 12.59
CA TYR A 277 -27.08 -23.60 12.09
C TYR A 277 -27.46 -22.45 13.00
N ARG A 278 -26.51 -21.63 13.44
CA ARG A 278 -26.78 -20.38 14.14
C ARG A 278 -26.73 -19.21 13.16
N LEU A 279 -27.88 -18.62 12.85
CA LEU A 279 -28.03 -17.44 12.02
C LEU A 279 -27.93 -16.18 12.88
N LEU A 280 -27.04 -15.28 12.48
CA LEU A 280 -26.86 -13.95 13.05
C LEU A 280 -27.11 -12.91 11.96
N VAL A 281 -27.97 -11.93 12.23
CA VAL A 281 -28.19 -10.75 11.36
C VAL A 281 -28.14 -9.51 12.23
N ASP A 282 -27.42 -8.49 11.79
CA ASP A 282 -27.22 -7.26 12.55
C ASP A 282 -27.09 -6.05 11.59
N ASP A 283 -27.33 -4.83 12.09
CA ASP A 283 -26.99 -3.58 11.40
C ASP A 283 -25.61 -3.06 11.78
N ASP A 284 -24.92 -3.75 12.70
CA ASP A 284 -23.50 -3.60 13.01
C ASP A 284 -22.71 -4.86 12.57
N PHE A 285 -21.52 -4.67 12.01
CA PHE A 285 -20.70 -5.78 11.49
C PHE A 285 -20.07 -6.62 12.61
N ASP A 286 -20.00 -6.10 13.83
CA ASP A 286 -19.42 -6.78 14.98
C ASP A 286 -20.40 -7.79 15.64
N PHE A 287 -21.66 -7.77 15.22
CA PHE A 287 -22.75 -8.60 15.77
C PHE A 287 -22.93 -8.44 17.29
N SER A 288 -22.62 -7.26 17.85
CA SER A 288 -22.69 -6.98 19.28
C SER A 288 -24.12 -6.90 19.82
N SER A 289 -25.09 -6.58 18.96
CA SER A 289 -26.51 -6.51 19.33
C SER A 289 -27.44 -7.04 18.21
N PRO A 290 -27.37 -8.35 17.88
CA PRO A 290 -28.01 -8.89 16.68
C PRO A 290 -29.51 -8.64 16.62
N ILE A 291 -29.97 -8.17 15.46
CA ILE A 291 -31.39 -8.12 15.09
C ILE A 291 -31.97 -9.53 15.07
N ILE A 292 -31.19 -10.51 14.59
CA ILE A 292 -31.51 -11.94 14.60
C ILE A 292 -30.34 -12.69 15.22
N ASP A 293 -30.62 -13.52 16.23
CA ASP A 293 -29.70 -14.55 16.75
C ASP A 293 -30.53 -15.79 17.05
N MET A 294 -30.41 -16.82 16.21
CA MET A 294 -31.22 -18.03 16.34
C MET A 294 -30.54 -19.28 15.81
N THR A 295 -30.84 -20.42 16.44
CA THR A 295 -30.43 -21.75 15.98
C THR A 295 -31.55 -22.40 15.17
N LEU A 296 -31.20 -22.90 13.99
CA LEU A 296 -32.06 -23.46 12.96
C LEU A 296 -31.60 -24.88 12.62
N LEU A 297 -32.54 -25.71 12.18
CA LEU A 297 -32.24 -27.06 11.66
C LEU A 297 -32.22 -27.10 10.13
N ASP A 298 -32.88 -26.13 9.51
CA ASP A 298 -32.95 -25.99 8.06
C ASP A 298 -31.92 -24.94 7.60
N SER A 299 -31.44 -25.08 6.36
CA SER A 299 -30.47 -24.18 5.72
C SER A 299 -31.07 -22.90 5.13
N ALA A 300 -32.29 -22.55 5.56
CA ALA A 300 -32.96 -21.34 5.11
C ALA A 300 -33.89 -20.78 6.19
N TYR A 301 -34.02 -19.45 6.21
CA TYR A 301 -34.91 -18.71 7.10
C TYR A 301 -35.44 -17.44 6.42
N THR A 302 -36.76 -17.30 6.33
CA THR A 302 -37.41 -16.05 5.91
C THR A 302 -37.80 -15.25 7.14
N HIS A 303 -37.32 -14.01 7.23
CA HIS A 303 -37.68 -13.15 8.34
C HIS A 303 -39.12 -12.63 8.19
N ASP A 304 -39.91 -12.67 9.27
CA ASP A 304 -41.34 -12.32 9.21
C ASP A 304 -41.61 -10.80 9.21
N ALA A 305 -40.58 -9.98 9.41
CA ALA A 305 -40.67 -8.52 9.40
C ALA A 305 -39.76 -7.92 8.33
N ALA A 306 -40.16 -6.76 7.81
CA ALA A 306 -39.29 -5.98 6.94
C ALA A 306 -38.16 -5.39 7.78
N PHE A 307 -36.96 -5.42 7.22
CA PHE A 307 -35.81 -4.69 7.76
C PHE A 307 -36.00 -3.18 7.55
N ALA A 308 -35.26 -2.38 8.33
CA ALA A 308 -35.30 -0.92 8.21
C ALA A 308 -34.91 -0.50 6.78
N GLU A 309 -35.62 0.44 6.17
CA GLU A 309 -35.30 0.96 4.83
C GLU A 309 -34.09 1.90 4.90
N GLY A 310 -33.29 1.89 3.84
CA GLY A 310 -32.02 2.64 3.72
C GLY A 310 -30.85 2.01 4.49
N THR A 311 -31.01 0.83 5.09
CA THR A 311 -30.07 0.29 6.07
C THR A 311 -29.17 -0.81 5.49
N VAL A 312 -27.91 -0.82 5.92
CA VAL A 312 -26.97 -1.92 5.65
C VAL A 312 -27.15 -2.99 6.71
N HIS A 313 -27.25 -4.25 6.30
CA HIS A 313 -27.36 -5.39 7.19
C HIS A 313 -26.26 -6.39 6.92
N TYR A 314 -25.62 -6.87 7.98
CA TYR A 314 -24.62 -7.93 7.98
C TYR A 314 -25.27 -9.22 8.45
N TRP A 315 -24.91 -10.35 7.86
CA TRP A 315 -25.43 -11.64 8.26
C TRP A 315 -24.42 -12.77 8.10
N LYS A 316 -24.39 -13.68 9.08
CA LYS A 316 -23.57 -14.90 9.03
C LYS A 316 -24.33 -16.09 9.53
N VAL A 317 -23.84 -17.26 9.14
CA VAL A 317 -24.32 -18.53 9.67
C VAL A 317 -23.14 -19.35 10.15
N VAL A 318 -23.24 -19.88 11.36
CA VAL A 318 -22.27 -20.82 11.94
C VAL A 318 -22.90 -22.20 11.96
N ALA A 319 -22.29 -23.17 11.29
CA ALA A 319 -22.75 -24.56 11.34
C ALA A 319 -22.24 -25.24 12.62
N GLU A 320 -23.09 -26.03 13.27
CA GLU A 320 -22.81 -26.66 14.57
C GLU A 320 -23.17 -28.15 14.57
N ASN A 321 -22.40 -28.97 15.28
CA ASN A 321 -22.74 -30.35 15.62
C ASN A 321 -22.26 -30.71 17.04
N ALA A 322 -22.52 -31.95 17.48
CA ALA A 322 -22.08 -32.43 18.80
C ALA A 322 -20.55 -32.39 19.05
N VAL A 323 -19.73 -32.28 17.99
CA VAL A 323 -18.26 -32.22 18.06
C VAL A 323 -17.79 -30.76 18.23
N GLY A 324 -18.47 -29.79 17.61
CA GLY A 324 -18.16 -28.36 17.75
C GLY A 324 -18.82 -27.49 16.68
N GLU A 325 -18.35 -26.25 16.60
CA GLU A 325 -18.77 -25.26 15.59
C GLU A 325 -17.80 -25.29 14.40
N ALA A 326 -18.28 -24.91 13.22
CA ALA A 326 -17.43 -24.67 12.06
C ALA A 326 -16.38 -23.60 12.42
N ALA A 327 -15.12 -23.86 12.09
CA ALA A 327 -14.08 -22.85 12.28
C ALA A 327 -14.42 -21.61 11.45
N PRO A 328 -14.26 -20.40 12.01
CA PRO A 328 -14.64 -19.18 11.32
C PRO A 328 -13.83 -19.05 10.03
N LEU A 329 -14.51 -18.82 8.90
CA LEU A 329 -13.86 -18.29 7.72
C LEU A 329 -13.36 -16.88 8.04
N TYR A 330 -12.26 -16.50 7.37
CA TYR A 330 -11.90 -15.10 7.27
C TYR A 330 -13.14 -14.38 6.71
N ASP A 331 -13.62 -13.29 7.31
CA ASP A 331 -14.85 -12.56 6.95
C ASP A 331 -16.11 -13.47 6.76
N PRO A 332 -16.66 -14.02 7.86
CA PRO A 332 -17.64 -15.10 7.84
C PRO A 332 -19.08 -14.63 7.56
N PHE A 333 -19.27 -13.38 7.12
CA PHE A 333 -20.59 -12.78 6.91
C PHE A 333 -20.75 -12.26 5.48
N PHE A 334 -22.00 -12.21 5.02
CA PHE A 334 -22.43 -11.42 3.87
C PHE A 334 -23.08 -10.14 4.37
N ARG A 335 -23.27 -9.19 3.48
CA ARG A 335 -24.10 -8.00 3.77
C ARG A 335 -25.03 -7.70 2.63
N PHE A 336 -26.12 -7.00 2.91
CA PHE A 336 -27.10 -6.55 1.93
C PHE A 336 -27.67 -5.20 2.34
N TYR A 337 -28.26 -4.50 1.38
CA TYR A 337 -28.79 -3.15 1.53
C TYR A 337 -30.29 -3.17 1.29
N THR A 338 -31.07 -2.62 2.20
CA THR A 338 -32.52 -2.45 2.02
C THR A 338 -32.79 -1.10 1.39
N GLY A 339 -33.03 -1.02 0.09
CA GLY A 339 -33.16 0.27 -0.57
C GLY A 339 -33.06 0.21 -2.09
N ASP A 340 -33.21 1.36 -2.74
CA ASP A 340 -32.92 1.51 -4.15
C ASP A 340 -31.41 1.41 -4.41
N VAL A 341 -31.03 0.93 -5.60
CA VAL A 341 -29.62 0.94 -6.04
C VAL A 341 -29.12 2.39 -6.06
N PRO A 342 -27.99 2.71 -5.40
CA PRO A 342 -27.48 4.06 -5.34
C PRO A 342 -27.11 4.55 -6.74
N GLY A 343 -27.35 5.85 -6.97
CA GLY A 343 -26.96 6.51 -8.20
C GLY A 343 -25.44 6.67 -8.34
N PRO A 344 -24.98 7.46 -9.33
CA PRO A 344 -23.55 7.57 -9.63
C PRO A 344 -22.70 8.27 -8.58
N THR A 345 -23.31 8.75 -7.50
CA THR A 345 -22.64 9.44 -6.41
C THR A 345 -23.06 8.85 -5.08
N LEU A 346 -22.07 8.43 -4.30
CA LEU A 346 -22.23 8.09 -2.89
C LEU A 346 -21.77 9.25 -2.00
N HIS A 347 -22.43 9.41 -0.86
CA HIS A 347 -22.12 10.43 0.14
C HIS A 347 -21.74 9.75 1.45
N VAL A 348 -20.64 10.19 2.05
CA VAL A 348 -20.04 9.60 3.26
C VAL A 348 -19.79 10.68 4.29
N ASP A 349 -20.16 10.42 5.55
CA ASP A 349 -20.06 11.36 6.66
C ASP A 349 -19.91 10.60 7.98
N ASP A 350 -18.79 10.74 8.70
CA ASP A 350 -18.49 9.98 9.92
C ASP A 350 -19.41 10.35 11.10
N ASP A 351 -19.97 11.57 11.06
CA ASP A 351 -20.96 12.07 12.01
C ASP A 351 -22.37 11.54 11.73
N ALA A 352 -22.59 10.83 10.61
CA ALA A 352 -23.88 10.27 10.26
C ALA A 352 -24.34 9.20 11.27
N PRO A 353 -25.67 9.06 11.48
CA PRO A 353 -26.20 7.89 12.15
C PRO A 353 -25.92 6.62 11.33
N ALA A 354 -25.84 5.47 12.01
CA ALA A 354 -25.72 4.19 11.32
C ALA A 354 -26.96 3.92 10.43
N GLY A 355 -26.77 3.20 9.33
CA GLY A 355 -27.86 2.77 8.46
C GLY A 355 -28.33 3.78 7.41
N GLY A 356 -27.46 4.71 6.98
CA GLY A 356 -27.69 5.48 5.75
C GLY A 356 -27.33 4.69 4.49
N ASP A 357 -27.92 5.07 3.35
CA ASP A 357 -27.77 4.37 2.06
C ASP A 357 -26.75 5.04 1.11
N GLY A 358 -26.26 6.23 1.47
CA GLY A 358 -25.29 7.01 0.70
C GLY A 358 -25.88 7.75 -0.50
N SER A 359 -27.19 7.66 -0.71
CA SER A 359 -27.84 8.23 -1.91
C SER A 359 -27.74 9.76 -1.98
N ASP A 360 -27.79 10.43 -0.82
CA ASP A 360 -27.60 11.88 -0.66
C ASP A 360 -27.15 12.24 0.77
N TRP A 361 -26.90 13.52 1.02
CA TRP A 361 -26.50 14.04 2.34
C TRP A 361 -27.59 13.97 3.43
N SER A 362 -28.83 13.59 3.11
CA SER A 362 -29.89 13.32 4.10
C SER A 362 -29.85 11.88 4.63
N SER A 363 -29.18 10.99 3.89
CA SER A 363 -28.96 9.58 4.21
C SER A 363 -27.52 9.14 3.88
N PRO A 364 -26.47 9.86 4.33
CA PRO A 364 -25.10 9.51 3.97
C PRO A 364 -24.66 8.22 4.67
N LEU A 365 -23.71 7.51 4.06
CA LEU A 365 -23.05 6.38 4.68
C LEU A 365 -22.15 6.88 5.81
N LYS A 366 -22.24 6.24 6.97
CA LYS A 366 -21.35 6.56 8.10
C LYS A 366 -19.89 6.21 7.82
N ASP A 367 -19.68 5.08 7.13
CA ASP A 367 -18.38 4.47 6.97
C ASP A 367 -17.91 4.51 5.50
N LEU A 368 -16.70 5.02 5.28
CA LEU A 368 -16.07 5.10 3.97
C LEU A 368 -15.76 3.71 3.40
N ARG A 369 -15.35 2.76 4.24
CA ARG A 369 -15.08 1.38 3.77
C ARG A 369 -16.34 0.79 3.18
N THR A 370 -17.50 1.04 3.77
CA THR A 370 -18.79 0.62 3.23
C THR A 370 -19.05 1.21 1.85
N ALA A 371 -18.83 2.52 1.66
CA ALA A 371 -18.99 3.18 0.36
C ALA A 371 -18.06 2.64 -0.73
N LEU A 372 -16.77 2.46 -0.41
CA LEU A 372 -15.79 1.86 -1.33
C LEU A 372 -16.20 0.44 -1.72
N THR A 373 -16.72 -0.32 -0.75
CA THR A 373 -17.17 -1.68 -1.02
C THR A 373 -18.44 -1.68 -1.89
N ILE A 374 -19.41 -0.78 -1.68
CA ILE A 374 -20.56 -0.61 -2.61
C ILE A 374 -20.07 -0.31 -4.02
N ALA A 375 -19.13 0.64 -4.16
CA ALA A 375 -18.59 1.05 -5.45
C ALA A 375 -17.86 -0.09 -6.18
N ALA A 376 -17.16 -0.96 -5.44
CA ALA A 376 -16.46 -2.12 -6.01
C ALA A 376 -17.41 -3.17 -6.63
N PHE A 377 -18.66 -3.26 -6.14
CA PHE A 377 -19.60 -4.31 -6.54
C PHE A 377 -20.71 -3.83 -7.48
N ASN A 378 -20.98 -2.53 -7.56
CA ASN A 378 -22.03 -1.97 -8.41
C ASN A 378 -21.62 -1.80 -9.91
N ASP A 379 -20.72 -2.68 -10.39
CA ASP A 379 -20.27 -2.86 -11.80
C ASP A 379 -20.43 -1.62 -12.72
N ALA A 380 -19.71 -0.54 -12.38
CA ALA A 380 -19.58 0.74 -13.09
C ALA A 380 -20.69 1.80 -12.93
N ASP A 381 -21.68 1.63 -12.06
CA ASP A 381 -22.70 2.66 -11.84
C ASP A 381 -22.24 3.76 -10.87
N VAL A 382 -21.35 3.48 -9.90
CA VAL A 382 -20.79 4.50 -8.99
C VAL A 382 -19.55 5.13 -9.61
N GLU A 383 -19.61 6.44 -9.88
CA GLU A 383 -18.51 7.21 -10.47
C GLU A 383 -17.76 8.03 -9.41
N VAL A 384 -18.47 8.49 -8.36
CA VAL A 384 -17.92 9.41 -7.36
C VAL A 384 -18.35 8.99 -5.95
N ILE A 385 -17.41 9.03 -5.02
CA ILE A 385 -17.66 8.98 -3.58
C ILE A 385 -17.28 10.35 -3.01
N LYS A 386 -18.26 11.10 -2.50
CA LYS A 386 -18.05 12.36 -1.80
C LYS A 386 -17.94 12.10 -0.30
N VAL A 387 -16.90 12.64 0.31
CA VAL A 387 -16.61 12.43 1.73
C VAL A 387 -16.61 13.76 2.46
N ALA A 388 -17.39 13.84 3.53
CA ALA A 388 -17.43 15.00 4.40
C ALA A 388 -16.08 15.23 5.11
N GLY A 389 -15.90 16.42 5.68
CA GLY A 389 -14.82 16.66 6.62
C GLY A 389 -15.02 15.80 7.87
N GLY A 390 -13.98 15.08 8.29
CA GLY A 390 -14.08 14.03 9.32
C GLY A 390 -12.82 13.17 9.37
N VAL A 391 -12.79 12.20 10.31
CA VAL A 391 -11.70 11.24 10.47
C VAL A 391 -12.22 9.82 10.25
N TYR A 392 -11.66 9.14 9.25
CA TYR A 392 -12.11 7.82 8.81
C TYR A 392 -10.99 6.80 9.02
N THR A 393 -11.27 5.71 9.76
CA THR A 393 -10.35 4.56 9.92
C THR A 393 -10.82 3.37 9.09
N PRO A 394 -9.90 2.52 8.58
CA PRO A 394 -10.26 1.41 7.68
C PRO A 394 -10.78 0.15 8.41
N ASP A 395 -10.57 0.06 9.71
CA ASP A 395 -10.78 -1.14 10.53
C ASP A 395 -12.20 -1.23 11.12
N ALA A 396 -13.01 -0.19 10.96
CA ALA A 396 -14.31 -0.03 11.59
C ALA A 396 -14.28 -0.23 13.14
N GLY A 397 -13.15 0.05 13.79
CA GLY A 397 -12.97 -0.07 15.24
C GLY A 397 -12.63 -1.48 15.74
N THR A 398 -12.21 -2.39 14.86
CA THR A 398 -11.76 -3.74 15.23
C THR A 398 -10.33 -3.81 15.77
N GLY A 399 -9.51 -2.79 15.52
CA GLY A 399 -8.07 -2.81 15.75
C GLY A 399 -7.31 -3.70 14.76
N ASP A 400 -7.87 -3.96 13.57
CA ASP A 400 -7.21 -4.73 12.52
C ASP A 400 -6.17 -3.88 11.77
N SER A 401 -4.90 -4.02 12.13
CA SER A 401 -3.78 -3.31 11.49
C SER A 401 -3.58 -3.69 10.01
N GLU A 402 -4.18 -4.77 9.50
CA GLU A 402 -4.17 -5.10 8.06
C GLU A 402 -5.22 -4.33 7.25
N ALA A 403 -6.18 -3.70 7.93
CA ALA A 403 -7.28 -3.00 7.27
C ALA A 403 -6.76 -1.78 6.50
N ALA A 404 -7.29 -1.59 5.29
CA ALA A 404 -6.97 -0.45 4.45
C ALA A 404 -8.20 -0.01 3.65
N PHE A 405 -8.19 1.25 3.21
CA PHE A 405 -9.13 1.72 2.20
C PHE A 405 -8.70 1.26 0.81
N GLU A 406 -9.47 0.34 0.22
CA GLU A 406 -9.21 -0.18 -1.12
C GLU A 406 -9.81 0.76 -2.18
N LEU A 407 -8.96 1.42 -2.97
CA LEU A 407 -9.40 2.25 -4.08
C LEU A 407 -10.04 1.39 -5.18
N VAL A 408 -11.11 1.90 -5.77
CA VAL A 408 -11.90 1.20 -6.79
C VAL A 408 -11.61 1.79 -8.17
N SER A 409 -11.33 0.92 -9.14
CA SER A 409 -11.05 1.32 -10.51
C SER A 409 -12.22 2.12 -11.12
N GLN A 410 -11.93 3.22 -11.82
CA GLN A 410 -12.92 4.17 -12.41
C GLN A 410 -13.74 4.99 -11.39
N VAL A 411 -13.42 4.93 -10.10
CA VAL A 411 -14.13 5.70 -9.06
C VAL A 411 -13.29 6.88 -8.60
N ALA A 412 -13.93 8.05 -8.46
CA ALA A 412 -13.33 9.23 -7.86
C ALA A 412 -13.70 9.33 -6.38
N LEU A 413 -12.71 9.18 -5.49
CA LEU A 413 -12.85 9.45 -4.06
C LEU A 413 -12.47 10.91 -3.79
N ARG A 414 -13.45 11.72 -3.37
CA ARG A 414 -13.29 13.17 -3.18
C ARG A 414 -13.61 13.59 -1.75
N GLY A 415 -12.60 14.05 -1.02
CA GLY A 415 -12.76 14.71 0.28
C GLY A 415 -13.02 16.21 0.17
N GLY A 416 -13.23 16.84 1.32
CA GLY A 416 -13.37 18.30 1.42
C GLY A 416 -14.80 18.82 1.43
N TYR A 417 -15.82 17.98 1.67
CA TYR A 417 -17.23 18.42 1.64
C TYR A 417 -17.75 18.82 3.03
N ALA A 418 -18.65 19.80 3.07
CA ALA A 418 -19.25 20.28 4.31
C ALA A 418 -20.11 19.21 5.03
N GLY A 419 -20.70 18.27 4.29
CA GLY A 419 -21.39 17.12 4.87
C GLY A 419 -22.80 17.41 5.40
N SER A 420 -23.37 16.39 6.05
CA SER A 420 -24.73 16.42 6.58
C SER A 420 -24.91 17.49 7.64
N GLY A 421 -26.09 18.11 7.66
CA GLY A 421 -26.40 19.18 8.61
C GLY A 421 -25.82 20.56 8.28
N ALA A 422 -24.93 20.68 7.30
CA ALA A 422 -24.48 21.98 6.77
C ALA A 422 -25.59 22.71 6.00
N ALA A 423 -25.48 24.04 5.89
CA ALA A 423 -26.43 24.85 5.11
C ALA A 423 -26.37 24.56 3.61
N ASP A 424 -25.17 24.23 3.12
CA ASP A 424 -24.89 23.69 1.80
C ASP A 424 -23.97 22.47 1.96
N PRO A 425 -24.54 21.25 2.10
CA PRO A 425 -23.78 20.02 2.29
C PRO A 425 -22.79 19.70 1.15
N ASP A 426 -23.06 20.21 -0.06
CA ASP A 426 -22.21 20.03 -1.24
C ASP A 426 -21.11 21.10 -1.38
N ALA A 427 -21.04 22.07 -0.46
CA ALA A 427 -19.95 23.03 -0.43
C ALA A 427 -18.62 22.27 -0.24
N ARG A 428 -17.71 22.42 -1.21
CA ARG A 428 -16.40 21.78 -1.18
C ARG A 428 -15.30 22.81 -0.95
N ASP A 429 -14.58 22.64 0.16
CA ASP A 429 -13.41 23.42 0.55
C ASP A 429 -12.53 22.50 1.41
N ILE A 430 -11.41 22.05 0.85
CA ILE A 430 -10.50 21.06 1.47
C ILE A 430 -9.93 21.60 2.79
N ALA A 431 -9.70 22.92 2.88
CA ALA A 431 -9.14 23.54 4.08
C ALA A 431 -10.21 23.75 5.16
N ALA A 432 -11.44 24.12 4.76
CA ALA A 432 -12.54 24.31 5.71
C ALA A 432 -13.13 22.98 6.21
N PHE A 433 -13.09 21.93 5.40
CA PHE A 433 -13.71 20.62 5.68
C PHE A 433 -12.69 19.48 5.49
N PRO A 434 -11.64 19.39 6.31
CA PRO A 434 -10.58 18.40 6.12
C PRO A 434 -11.12 16.98 6.25
N THR A 435 -10.93 16.17 5.20
CA THR A 435 -11.20 14.72 5.22
C THR A 435 -9.89 13.97 5.51
N VAL A 436 -9.83 13.26 6.63
CA VAL A 436 -8.64 12.53 7.07
C VAL A 436 -8.90 11.02 6.97
N LEU A 437 -8.09 10.33 6.18
CA LEU A 437 -7.96 8.87 6.16
C LEU A 437 -6.85 8.51 7.15
N SER A 438 -7.23 7.93 8.28
CA SER A 438 -6.34 7.71 9.43
C SER A 438 -5.98 6.24 9.58
N GLY A 439 -4.68 5.98 9.74
CA GLY A 439 -4.14 4.72 10.21
C GLY A 439 -4.12 4.58 11.73
N ASP A 440 -4.30 5.68 12.48
CA ASP A 440 -4.48 5.65 13.94
C ASP A 440 -5.83 5.01 14.29
N LEU A 441 -5.80 3.69 14.56
CA LEU A 441 -7.01 2.88 14.77
C LEU A 441 -7.61 3.11 16.16
N ALA A 442 -6.77 3.41 17.15
CA ALA A 442 -7.18 3.63 18.53
C ALA A 442 -7.50 5.10 18.85
N GLY A 443 -7.09 6.03 17.98
CA GLY A 443 -7.22 7.46 18.19
C GLY A 443 -6.34 7.98 19.33
N ASP A 444 -5.21 7.32 19.61
CA ASP A 444 -4.37 7.58 20.78
C ASP A 444 -2.89 7.85 20.48
N ASP A 445 -2.55 8.09 19.21
CA ASP A 445 -1.23 8.54 18.78
C ASP A 445 -0.80 9.83 19.50
N GLY A 446 0.40 9.80 20.08
CA GLY A 446 1.06 10.94 20.70
C GLY A 446 1.78 11.85 19.70
N PRO A 447 2.38 12.97 20.17
CA PRO A 447 3.28 13.77 19.35
C PRO A 447 4.41 12.92 18.76
N ASP A 448 4.83 13.23 17.53
CA ASP A 448 5.87 12.50 16.80
C ASP A 448 5.56 10.99 16.59
N PHE A 449 4.27 10.61 16.52
CA PHE A 449 3.77 9.23 16.35
C PHE A 449 4.24 8.25 17.42
N ALA A 450 4.42 8.74 18.64
CA ALA A 450 4.59 7.83 19.77
C ALA A 450 3.27 7.07 20.01
N ASN A 451 3.36 5.76 20.28
CA ASN A 451 2.22 4.86 20.51
C ASN A 451 1.42 4.54 19.23
N ASN A 452 2.12 4.05 18.21
CA ASN A 452 1.59 3.73 16.89
C ASN A 452 1.70 2.23 16.52
N ASP A 453 1.94 1.35 17.50
CA ASP A 453 2.21 -0.10 17.29
C ASP A 453 0.98 -0.85 16.73
N GLU A 454 -0.21 -0.29 16.92
CA GLU A 454 -1.54 -0.78 16.58
C GLU A 454 -2.09 -0.18 15.29
N ASN A 455 -1.42 0.84 14.75
CA ASN A 455 -1.87 1.54 13.56
C ASN A 455 -2.01 0.60 12.36
N ALA A 456 -2.85 1.00 11.42
CA ALA A 456 -2.92 0.35 10.13
C ALA A 456 -1.53 0.36 9.47
N TRP A 457 -1.09 -0.79 8.97
CA TRP A 457 0.19 -0.87 8.28
C TRP A 457 0.20 -0.03 7.01
N THR A 458 -0.89 -0.07 6.26
CA THR A 458 -1.09 0.73 5.04
C THR A 458 -2.50 1.32 5.07
N VAL A 459 -2.62 2.65 5.04
CA VAL A 459 -3.93 3.31 5.11
C VAL A 459 -4.74 3.15 3.83
N VAL A 460 -4.11 3.32 2.67
CA VAL A 460 -4.77 3.25 1.36
C VAL A 460 -4.06 2.27 0.43
N ARG A 461 -4.82 1.41 -0.24
CA ARG A 461 -4.31 0.47 -1.23
C ARG A 461 -4.97 0.70 -2.59
N GLY A 462 -4.16 0.65 -3.64
CA GLY A 462 -4.59 0.91 -5.01
C GLY A 462 -3.89 0.01 -6.00
N GLN A 463 -4.55 -1.06 -6.44
CA GLN A 463 -3.92 -2.05 -7.31
C GLN A 463 -4.66 -2.16 -8.64
N TYR A 464 -3.93 -2.13 -9.75
CA TYR A 464 -4.47 -2.21 -11.11
C TYR A 464 -5.52 -1.13 -11.43
N LEU A 465 -5.39 0.05 -10.80
CA LEU A 465 -6.33 1.13 -10.99
C LEU A 465 -6.27 1.64 -12.43
N SER A 466 -7.42 1.87 -13.03
CA SER A 466 -7.51 2.45 -14.37
C SER A 466 -7.45 3.98 -14.31
N ALA A 467 -7.23 4.62 -15.47
CA ALA A 467 -7.04 6.08 -15.56
C ALA A 467 -8.26 6.93 -15.15
N GLY A 468 -9.44 6.31 -14.96
CA GLY A 468 -10.61 7.01 -14.42
C GLY A 468 -10.65 7.06 -12.89
N THR A 469 -9.66 6.47 -12.21
CA THR A 469 -9.61 6.43 -10.74
C THR A 469 -8.95 7.70 -10.21
N GLU A 470 -9.58 8.34 -9.23
CA GLU A 470 -9.11 9.62 -8.67
C GLU A 470 -9.15 9.57 -7.14
N LEU A 471 -8.09 10.11 -6.52
CA LEU A 471 -8.04 10.45 -5.10
C LEU A 471 -7.82 11.95 -4.98
N ASP A 472 -8.81 12.70 -4.49
CA ASP A 472 -8.79 14.18 -4.48
C ASP A 472 -9.17 14.77 -3.12
N GLY A 473 -8.30 15.60 -2.56
CA GLY A 473 -8.63 16.45 -1.41
C GLY A 473 -8.74 15.71 -0.08
N VAL A 474 -7.92 14.67 0.13
CA VAL A 474 -7.85 13.93 1.39
C VAL A 474 -6.48 14.08 2.05
N THR A 475 -6.46 13.98 3.38
CA THR A 475 -5.23 13.79 4.15
C THR A 475 -5.08 12.30 4.48
N ILE A 476 -3.93 11.70 4.20
CA ILE A 476 -3.57 10.33 4.63
C ILE A 476 -2.52 10.46 5.72
N ARG A 477 -2.77 9.86 6.89
CA ARG A 477 -1.91 9.97 8.07
C ARG A 477 -1.91 8.70 8.91
N GLY A 478 -0.85 8.50 9.70
CA GLY A 478 -0.84 7.54 10.79
C GLY A 478 -0.67 6.09 10.34
N GLY A 479 -0.24 5.86 9.09
CA GLY A 479 0.16 4.53 8.68
C GLY A 479 1.47 4.14 9.36
N ASN A 480 1.58 2.89 9.81
CA ASN A 480 2.80 2.38 10.43
C ASN A 480 3.23 1.02 9.86
N ALA A 481 4.12 1.04 8.88
CA ALA A 481 4.68 -0.17 8.27
C ALA A 481 6.06 -0.51 8.88
N ASP A 482 6.22 -0.51 10.21
CA ASP A 482 7.51 -0.62 10.91
C ASP A 482 7.85 -1.99 11.55
N SER A 483 6.89 -2.92 11.68
CA SER A 483 7.02 -4.03 12.66
C SER A 483 6.59 -5.45 12.24
N GLY A 484 6.26 -5.72 10.97
CA GLY A 484 5.86 -7.07 10.52
C GLY A 484 6.95 -7.85 9.76
N PRO A 485 7.01 -9.21 9.83
CA PRO A 485 7.72 -9.98 8.82
C PRO A 485 7.24 -9.55 7.44
N VAL A 486 8.13 -9.55 6.45
CA VAL A 486 7.84 -9.21 5.04
C VAL A 486 6.93 -10.28 4.41
N VAL A 487 5.73 -10.43 4.95
CA VAL A 487 4.60 -11.13 4.33
C VAL A 487 3.72 -10.03 3.77
N ASP A 488 3.76 -9.94 2.43
CA ASP A 488 2.87 -9.18 1.57
C ASP A 488 2.57 -7.71 1.91
N GLY A 489 3.31 -6.81 1.26
CA GLY A 489 2.81 -5.47 0.92
C GLY A 489 2.94 -4.38 1.98
N ALA A 490 3.26 -4.69 3.24
CA ALA A 490 3.52 -3.69 4.29
C ALA A 490 4.92 -3.06 4.16
N ILE A 491 5.21 -2.49 2.99
CA ILE A 491 6.43 -1.67 2.78
C ILE A 491 6.11 -0.17 2.80
N ALA A 492 4.88 0.20 2.40
CA ALA A 492 4.39 1.57 2.36
C ALA A 492 3.28 1.76 3.37
N SER A 493 3.26 2.92 4.03
CA SER A 493 2.31 3.17 5.10
C SER A 493 1.14 4.08 4.76
N ALA A 494 1.32 5.03 3.85
CA ALA A 494 0.23 5.89 3.40
C ALA A 494 -0.52 5.28 2.22
N LEU A 495 0.19 5.03 1.11
CA LEU A 495 -0.39 4.55 -0.14
C LEU A 495 0.48 3.47 -0.76
N PHE A 496 -0.09 2.28 -0.90
CA PHE A 496 0.53 1.18 -1.64
C PHE A 496 -0.13 1.03 -3.01
N ALA A 497 0.62 1.38 -4.06
CA ALA A 497 0.10 1.39 -5.43
C ALA A 497 0.91 0.55 -6.42
N ILE A 498 0.25 -0.44 -7.02
CA ILE A 498 0.82 -1.37 -8.01
C ILE A 498 0.06 -1.27 -9.33
N ASP A 499 0.79 -1.19 -10.45
CA ASP A 499 0.28 -1.25 -11.83
C ASP A 499 -0.91 -0.33 -12.10
N SER A 500 -0.91 0.83 -11.43
CA SER A 500 -2.04 1.74 -11.39
C SER A 500 -1.88 2.94 -12.32
N LYS A 501 -3.01 3.47 -12.79
CA LYS A 501 -3.13 4.69 -13.58
C LYS A 501 -3.92 5.80 -12.90
N ALA A 502 -4.09 5.70 -11.58
CA ALA A 502 -4.87 6.65 -10.81
C ALA A 502 -4.22 8.04 -10.81
N THR A 503 -5.06 9.06 -10.64
CA THR A 503 -4.62 10.42 -10.35
C THR A 503 -4.81 10.71 -8.87
N MET A 504 -3.74 11.12 -8.18
CA MET A 504 -3.83 11.70 -6.84
C MET A 504 -3.65 13.21 -6.94
N ARG A 505 -4.60 13.99 -6.39
CA ARG A 505 -4.53 15.45 -6.45
C ARG A 505 -4.97 16.14 -5.17
N ASN A 506 -4.40 17.30 -4.86
CA ASN A 506 -4.77 18.09 -3.67
C ASN A 506 -4.74 17.28 -2.36
N CYS A 507 -3.91 16.24 -2.30
CA CYS A 507 -3.83 15.34 -1.15
C CYS A 507 -2.66 15.74 -0.26
N THR A 508 -2.80 15.51 1.04
CA THR A 508 -1.69 15.63 2.00
C THR A 508 -1.35 14.25 2.52
N ILE A 509 -0.11 13.82 2.37
CA ILE A 509 0.43 12.62 3.00
C ILE A 509 1.37 13.09 4.08
N THR A 510 1.04 12.79 5.32
CA THR A 510 1.77 13.33 6.44
C THR A 510 1.85 12.30 7.54
N GLU A 511 2.92 12.37 8.32
CA GLU A 511 2.91 11.71 9.62
C GLU A 511 2.71 10.18 9.50
N CYS A 512 3.41 9.58 8.53
CA CYS A 512 3.43 8.14 8.27
C CYS A 512 4.85 7.59 8.45
N ASP A 513 4.98 6.36 8.96
CA ASP A 513 6.25 5.65 9.18
C ASP A 513 6.29 4.35 8.37
N ALA A 514 7.42 4.05 7.74
CA ALA A 514 7.55 2.93 6.81
C ALA A 514 8.99 2.39 6.78
N VAL A 515 9.17 1.18 6.22
CA VAL A 515 10.52 0.70 5.89
C VAL A 515 11.09 1.44 4.68
N VAL A 516 10.28 1.64 3.64
CA VAL A 516 10.64 2.37 2.40
C VAL A 516 9.42 3.14 1.92
N GLY A 517 9.51 4.41 1.54
CA GLY A 517 8.42 5.12 0.87
C GLY A 517 7.07 5.07 1.59
N THR A 518 6.66 6.14 2.28
CA THR A 518 5.26 6.18 2.76
C THR A 518 4.25 6.06 1.62
N VAL A 519 4.65 6.46 0.40
CA VAL A 519 4.07 6.01 -0.87
C VAL A 519 5.03 5.07 -1.59
N PHE A 520 4.53 3.90 -1.98
CA PHE A 520 5.24 2.96 -2.85
C PHE A 520 4.54 2.85 -4.19
N ALA A 521 5.27 3.17 -5.26
CA ALA A 521 4.79 3.14 -6.63
C ALA A 521 5.58 2.14 -7.47
N TYR A 522 4.91 1.05 -7.88
CA TYR A 522 5.48 -0.03 -8.68
C TYR A 522 4.68 -0.26 -9.97
N GLY A 523 5.37 -0.37 -11.11
CA GLY A 523 4.74 -0.74 -12.38
C GLY A 523 4.32 0.44 -13.26
N ARG A 524 3.01 0.70 -13.43
CA ARG A 524 2.49 1.66 -14.44
C ARG A 524 2.43 3.12 -13.96
N THR A 525 2.11 4.01 -14.92
CA THR A 525 2.03 5.47 -14.79
C THR A 525 0.97 5.95 -13.78
N MET A 526 1.39 6.40 -12.59
CA MET A 526 0.56 7.21 -11.69
C MET A 526 0.84 8.70 -11.90
N THR A 527 -0.19 9.53 -11.74
CA THR A 527 -0.04 10.99 -11.77
C THR A 527 -0.34 11.58 -10.39
N VAL A 528 0.55 12.42 -9.88
CA VAL A 528 0.43 13.10 -8.58
C VAL A 528 0.56 14.60 -8.77
N GLU A 529 -0.46 15.35 -8.33
CA GLU A 529 -0.61 16.76 -8.71
C GLU A 529 -1.04 17.61 -7.51
N SER A 530 -0.35 18.72 -7.24
CA SER A 530 -0.77 19.64 -6.17
C SER A 530 -0.88 18.96 -4.79
N CYS A 531 0.01 18.00 -4.52
CA CYS A 531 0.01 17.24 -3.28
C CYS A 531 1.14 17.69 -2.35
N ALA A 532 0.96 17.46 -1.05
CA ALA A 532 1.96 17.74 -0.03
C ALA A 532 2.38 16.45 0.69
N PHE A 533 3.68 16.29 0.90
CA PHE A 533 4.30 15.18 1.63
C PHE A 533 5.08 15.78 2.79
N ILE A 534 4.54 15.69 4.01
CA ILE A 534 5.01 16.47 5.15
C ILE A 534 5.37 15.56 6.33
N GLY A 535 6.61 15.64 6.79
CA GLY A 535 7.02 14.97 8.03
C GLY A 535 6.95 13.45 7.98
N ASN A 536 7.04 12.85 6.79
CA ASN A 536 7.00 11.39 6.64
C ASN A 536 8.38 10.77 6.93
N ARG A 537 8.38 9.55 7.45
CA ARG A 537 9.61 8.82 7.78
C ARG A 537 9.66 7.48 7.06
N ALA A 538 10.83 7.16 6.53
CA ALA A 538 11.17 5.81 6.13
C ALA A 538 12.49 5.38 6.79
N ASP A 539 12.61 4.14 7.22
CA ASP A 539 13.86 3.66 7.81
C ASP A 539 15.01 3.58 6.81
N VAL A 540 14.70 3.23 5.55
CA VAL A 540 15.69 2.93 4.52
C VAL A 540 15.73 4.00 3.43
N ALA A 541 14.63 4.23 2.72
CA ALA A 541 14.70 5.00 1.48
C ALA A 541 13.41 5.75 1.18
N GLY A 542 13.55 6.99 0.70
CA GLY A 542 12.47 7.83 0.21
C GLY A 542 11.41 8.08 1.28
N GLY A 543 11.65 9.00 2.22
CA GLY A 543 10.72 9.23 3.34
C GLY A 543 9.28 9.53 2.89
N ALA A 544 9.11 10.12 1.70
CA ALA A 544 7.82 10.33 1.06
C ALA A 544 7.52 9.27 -0.01
N ILE A 545 8.32 9.20 -1.08
CA ILE A 545 8.02 8.35 -2.24
C ILE A 545 9.20 7.44 -2.53
N PHE A 546 8.90 6.14 -2.65
CA PHE A 546 9.78 5.13 -3.20
C PHE A 546 9.25 4.64 -4.55
N ASN A 547 10.04 4.84 -5.60
CA ASN A 547 9.72 4.43 -6.97
C ASN A 547 10.58 3.22 -7.37
N GLU A 548 9.92 2.12 -7.74
CA GLU A 548 10.61 0.88 -8.15
C GLU A 548 10.09 0.31 -9.48
N TYR A 549 11.02 -0.14 -10.34
CA TYR A 549 10.77 -0.91 -11.57
C TYR A 549 9.75 -0.30 -12.54
N GLY A 550 10.23 0.62 -13.40
CA GLY A 550 9.54 1.04 -14.62
C GLY A 550 8.31 1.93 -14.42
N SER A 551 8.09 2.47 -13.22
CA SER A 551 7.01 3.43 -12.96
C SER A 551 7.34 4.81 -13.55
N ASP A 552 6.78 5.07 -14.73
CA ASP A 552 6.63 6.40 -15.34
C ASP A 552 5.72 7.26 -14.46
N MET A 553 6.16 7.66 -13.27
CA MET A 553 5.38 8.51 -12.38
C MET A 553 5.57 9.97 -12.78
N PHE A 554 4.45 10.69 -12.95
CA PHE A 554 4.47 12.13 -13.22
C PHE A 554 4.03 12.86 -11.96
N VAL A 555 4.94 13.58 -11.33
CA VAL A 555 4.69 14.34 -10.10
C VAL A 555 4.82 15.82 -10.40
N ARG A 556 3.78 16.60 -10.15
CA ARG A 556 3.79 18.03 -10.47
C ARG A 556 3.16 18.91 -9.41
N ASP A 557 3.69 20.12 -9.27
CA ASP A 557 3.13 21.14 -8.38
C ASP A 557 3.09 20.67 -6.92
N CYS A 558 4.03 19.81 -6.50
CA CYS A 558 4.01 19.13 -5.21
C CYS A 558 5.02 19.71 -4.21
N VAL A 559 4.72 19.56 -2.93
CA VAL A 559 5.58 19.97 -1.81
C VAL A 559 6.08 18.75 -1.05
N PHE A 560 7.38 18.72 -0.76
CA PHE A 560 8.04 17.72 0.07
C PHE A 560 8.77 18.43 1.21
N GLU A 561 8.20 18.36 2.40
CA GLU A 561 8.68 19.11 3.55
C GLU A 561 9.00 18.20 4.74
N GLY A 562 10.20 18.35 5.32
CA GLY A 562 10.53 17.70 6.59
C GLY A 562 10.53 16.17 6.57
N ASN A 563 10.61 15.55 5.40
CA ASN A 563 10.63 14.08 5.29
C ASN A 563 12.01 13.53 5.62
N SER A 564 12.07 12.29 6.12
CA SER A 564 13.34 11.68 6.54
C SER A 564 13.51 10.22 6.13
N ALA A 565 14.74 9.86 5.76
CA ALA A 565 15.14 8.49 5.44
C ALA A 565 16.64 8.22 5.59
N GLN A 566 17.11 7.00 5.35
CA GLN A 566 18.55 6.76 5.20
C GLN A 566 19.06 7.27 3.83
N PHE A 567 18.33 7.02 2.74
CA PHE A 567 18.65 7.51 1.39
C PHE A 567 17.50 8.32 0.82
N GLY A 568 17.74 9.58 0.45
CA GLY A 568 16.69 10.43 -0.12
C GLY A 568 15.61 10.76 0.91
N GLY A 569 15.75 11.86 1.64
CA GLY A 569 14.84 12.19 2.74
C GLY A 569 13.37 12.27 2.29
N ALA A 570 13.13 12.72 1.06
CA ALA A 570 11.82 12.69 0.41
C ALA A 570 11.71 11.56 -0.62
N LEU A 571 12.65 11.47 -1.57
CA LEU A 571 12.48 10.64 -2.78
C LEU A 571 13.59 9.62 -2.93
N PHE A 572 13.22 8.40 -3.33
CA PHE A 572 14.15 7.38 -3.78
C PHE A 572 13.67 6.71 -5.06
N VAL A 573 14.54 6.63 -6.06
CA VAL A 573 14.25 6.03 -7.37
C VAL A 573 15.18 4.86 -7.65
N GLN A 574 14.60 3.70 -7.94
CA GLN A 574 15.31 2.47 -8.29
C GLN A 574 14.72 1.85 -9.56
N ARG A 575 15.52 1.73 -10.62
CA ARG A 575 15.11 1.08 -11.90
C ARG A 575 13.83 1.66 -12.54
N GLY A 576 13.56 2.96 -12.34
CA GLY A 576 12.43 3.69 -12.91
C GLY A 576 12.87 5.03 -13.52
N GLN A 577 11.95 5.70 -14.22
CA GLN A 577 12.18 7.00 -14.88
C GLN A 577 11.10 8.03 -14.51
N PRO A 578 10.89 8.34 -13.22
CA PRO A 578 9.88 9.31 -12.83
C PRO A 578 10.31 10.75 -13.16
N GLU A 579 9.32 11.56 -13.50
CA GLU A 579 9.47 12.98 -13.83
C GLU A 579 8.78 13.83 -12.76
N TYR A 580 9.54 14.80 -12.23
CA TYR A 580 9.08 15.73 -11.22
C TYR A 580 9.18 17.15 -11.77
N ASP A 581 8.05 17.86 -11.82
CA ASP A 581 7.93 19.19 -12.43
C ASP A 581 7.33 20.18 -11.43
N ARG A 582 7.92 21.36 -11.28
CA ARG A 582 7.46 22.40 -10.33
C ARG A 582 7.25 21.87 -8.90
N CYS A 583 8.22 21.11 -8.40
CA CYS A 583 8.16 20.57 -7.05
C CYS A 583 9.10 21.34 -6.09
N TRP A 584 8.65 21.50 -4.84
CA TRP A 584 9.39 22.17 -3.78
C TRP A 584 9.86 21.18 -2.72
N PHE A 585 11.16 21.14 -2.46
CA PHE A 585 11.80 20.27 -1.48
C PHE A 585 12.45 21.10 -0.38
N SER A 586 11.92 21.03 0.84
CA SER A 586 12.47 21.81 1.95
C SER A 586 12.60 21.05 3.26
N GLY A 587 13.69 21.29 3.99
CA GLY A 587 13.90 20.70 5.32
C GLY A 587 13.96 19.17 5.36
N ASN A 588 14.12 18.49 4.22
CA ASN A 588 14.22 17.04 4.19
C ASN A 588 15.60 16.59 4.65
N SER A 589 15.67 15.46 5.35
CA SER A 589 16.90 14.98 5.97
C SER A 589 17.15 13.50 5.68
N ALA A 590 18.38 13.17 5.26
CA ALA A 590 18.80 11.79 5.12
C ALA A 590 20.23 11.53 5.58
N GLN A 591 20.64 10.27 5.67
CA GLN A 591 22.07 9.97 5.81
C GLN A 591 22.82 10.31 4.52
N PHE A 592 22.21 10.02 3.36
CA PHE A 592 22.76 10.29 2.03
C PHE A 592 21.67 10.94 1.17
N SER A 593 22.00 12.02 0.45
CA SER A 593 21.02 12.73 -0.40
C SER A 593 19.84 13.27 0.41
N GLY A 594 19.97 14.47 0.98
CA GLY A 594 19.00 14.99 1.95
C GLY A 594 17.55 15.07 1.45
N ALA A 595 17.32 15.34 0.16
CA ALA A 595 15.99 15.32 -0.45
C ALA A 595 15.75 14.12 -1.38
N ALA A 596 16.56 13.93 -2.43
CA ALA A 596 16.24 12.97 -3.48
C ALA A 596 17.44 12.11 -3.92
N HIS A 597 17.21 10.81 -4.10
CA HIS A 597 18.26 9.85 -4.43
C HIS A 597 17.89 8.95 -5.64
N ALA A 598 18.84 8.75 -6.56
CA ALA A 598 18.71 7.80 -7.66
C ALA A 598 19.71 6.65 -7.50
N ASP A 599 19.23 5.40 -7.60
CA ASP A 599 20.05 4.20 -7.41
C ASP A 599 19.74 3.11 -8.44
N PHE A 600 20.65 2.15 -8.61
CA PHE A 600 20.47 0.94 -9.42
C PHE A 600 19.84 1.17 -10.80
N GLU A 601 20.43 2.04 -11.61
CA GLU A 601 19.93 2.37 -12.97
C GLU A 601 18.57 3.10 -12.97
N GLY A 602 18.14 3.66 -11.84
CA GLY A 602 17.05 4.63 -11.79
C GLY A 602 17.47 5.98 -12.37
N GLU A 603 16.60 6.60 -13.15
CA GLU A 603 16.83 7.92 -13.76
C GLU A 603 15.81 8.89 -13.18
N LEU A 604 16.28 9.90 -12.46
CA LEU A 604 15.42 10.90 -11.84
C LEU A 604 15.55 12.22 -12.61
N THR A 605 14.45 12.61 -13.24
CA THR A 605 14.33 13.89 -13.96
C THR A 605 13.59 14.90 -13.09
N LEU A 606 14.23 16.03 -12.80
CA LEU A 606 13.68 17.13 -12.00
C LEU A 606 13.71 18.40 -12.82
N VAL A 607 12.53 18.99 -13.04
CA VAL A 607 12.34 20.16 -13.90
C VAL A 607 11.64 21.25 -13.11
N SER A 608 12.12 22.49 -13.18
CA SER A 608 11.48 23.63 -12.50
C SER A 608 11.39 23.47 -10.96
N CYS A 609 12.31 22.72 -10.35
CA CYS A 609 12.23 22.34 -8.94
C CYS A 609 13.10 23.20 -8.02
N GLY A 610 12.61 23.48 -6.82
CA GLY A 610 13.34 24.20 -5.78
C GLY A 610 13.79 23.30 -4.63
N PHE A 611 15.01 23.48 -4.14
CA PHE A 611 15.59 22.74 -3.02
C PHE A 611 16.19 23.69 -1.99
N TRP A 612 15.60 23.73 -0.80
CA TRP A 612 16.04 24.62 0.27
C TRP A 612 16.25 23.91 1.60
N ASN A 613 17.39 24.16 2.23
CA ASN A 613 17.67 23.70 3.59
C ASN A 613 17.46 22.18 3.79
N ASN A 614 17.79 21.37 2.78
CA ASN A 614 17.84 19.92 2.91
C ASN A 614 19.21 19.47 3.44
N GLU A 615 19.25 18.36 4.18
CA GLU A 615 20.45 17.92 4.91
C GLU A 615 20.82 16.45 4.65
N ALA A 616 22.07 16.22 4.25
CA ALA A 616 22.73 14.92 4.38
C ALA A 616 23.58 14.86 5.66
N THR A 617 23.05 14.17 6.66
CA THR A 617 23.56 14.14 8.04
C THR A 617 24.86 13.35 8.22
N ALA A 618 25.15 12.38 7.34
CA ALA A 618 26.31 11.49 7.47
C ALA A 618 27.15 11.34 6.18
N GLY A 619 26.51 11.46 5.02
CA GLY A 619 27.09 11.27 3.70
C GLY A 619 27.10 12.54 2.84
N PRO A 620 27.43 12.39 1.55
CA PRO A 620 27.36 13.49 0.59
C PRO A 620 25.94 13.73 0.04
N GLY A 621 25.76 14.85 -0.66
CA GLY A 621 24.52 15.20 -1.37
C GLY A 621 23.50 15.88 -0.47
N GLY A 622 23.61 17.19 -0.24
CA GLY A 622 22.69 17.87 0.68
C GLY A 622 21.26 17.94 0.15
N ALA A 623 21.08 18.23 -1.14
CA ALA A 623 19.77 18.10 -1.81
C ALA A 623 19.65 16.75 -2.54
N VAL A 624 20.52 16.49 -3.52
CA VAL A 624 20.39 15.32 -4.40
C VAL A 624 21.62 14.43 -4.42
N GLY A 625 21.47 13.18 -4.85
CA GLY A 625 22.62 12.38 -5.26
C GLY A 625 22.27 11.07 -5.95
N ASP A 626 23.28 10.46 -6.57
CA ASP A 626 23.16 9.18 -7.27
C ASP A 626 24.21 8.16 -6.83
N THR A 627 23.84 6.88 -6.89
CA THR A 627 24.75 5.75 -6.68
C THR A 627 24.42 4.57 -7.59
N ASN A 628 25.34 3.59 -7.64
CA ASN A 628 25.21 2.30 -8.37
C ASN A 628 24.60 2.37 -9.79
N GLY A 629 24.95 3.40 -10.55
CA GLY A 629 24.49 3.58 -11.93
C GLY A 629 23.18 4.36 -12.09
N GLY A 630 22.65 4.94 -11.00
CA GLY A 630 21.60 5.94 -11.07
C GLY A 630 22.00 7.17 -11.88
N LEU A 631 21.03 7.91 -12.37
CA LEU A 631 21.20 9.10 -13.21
C LEU A 631 20.34 10.24 -12.67
N LEU A 632 20.92 11.44 -12.63
CA LEU A 632 20.21 12.67 -12.32
C LEU A 632 20.18 13.57 -13.55
N GLU A 633 18.99 14.01 -13.94
CA GLU A 633 18.77 15.00 -14.99
C GLU A 633 18.04 16.20 -14.38
N LEU A 634 18.78 17.28 -14.16
CA LEU A 634 18.29 18.47 -13.46
C LEU A 634 18.19 19.64 -14.44
N ILE A 635 16.99 20.18 -14.62
CA ILE A 635 16.72 21.26 -15.58
C ILE A 635 15.96 22.37 -14.89
N ASN A 636 16.42 23.62 -15.00
CA ASN A 636 15.75 24.77 -14.38
C ASN A 636 15.52 24.56 -12.87
N VAL A 637 16.57 24.14 -12.16
CA VAL A 637 16.52 23.88 -10.71
C VAL A 637 17.18 25.01 -9.92
N THR A 638 16.63 25.34 -8.75
CA THR A 638 17.30 26.22 -7.78
C THR A 638 17.60 25.44 -6.51
N MET A 639 18.88 25.23 -6.21
CA MET A 639 19.37 24.51 -5.03
C MET A 639 20.17 25.47 -4.15
N ALA A 640 19.63 25.83 -2.99
CA ALA A 640 20.29 26.77 -2.09
C ALA A 640 20.16 26.44 -0.59
N GLY A 641 21.19 26.75 0.18
CA GLY A 641 21.18 26.54 1.64
C GLY A 641 21.19 25.08 2.08
N ASN A 642 21.45 24.12 1.18
CA ASN A 642 21.48 22.70 1.50
C ASN A 642 22.84 22.31 2.10
N THR A 643 22.85 21.32 2.98
CA THR A 643 24.04 20.95 3.75
C THR A 643 24.35 19.45 3.67
N ALA A 644 25.63 19.10 3.67
CA ALA A 644 26.06 17.70 3.67
C ALA A 644 27.33 17.51 4.51
N SER A 645 27.43 16.45 5.30
CA SER A 645 28.68 16.16 6.02
C SER A 645 29.78 15.56 5.12
N GLY A 646 29.39 14.93 4.02
CA GLY A 646 30.28 14.21 3.08
C GLY A 646 30.71 14.99 1.83
N GLY A 647 30.24 16.24 1.65
CA GLY A 647 30.49 17.07 0.46
C GLY A 647 29.32 17.09 -0.53
N GLY A 648 29.31 18.07 -1.43
CA GLY A 648 28.24 18.25 -2.42
C GLY A 648 26.91 18.64 -1.78
N GLY A 649 26.85 19.81 -1.14
CA GLY A 649 25.65 20.35 -0.51
C GLY A 649 24.49 20.50 -1.50
N ALA A 650 24.73 20.97 -2.73
CA ALA A 650 23.70 20.92 -3.77
C ALA A 650 23.53 19.47 -4.28
N GLY A 651 24.63 18.79 -4.66
CA GLY A 651 24.50 17.43 -5.14
C GLY A 651 25.76 16.57 -5.13
N ALA A 652 25.55 15.25 -5.04
CA ALA A 652 26.58 14.23 -5.15
C ALA A 652 26.35 13.33 -6.37
N PHE A 653 27.13 13.56 -7.43
CA PHE A 653 26.97 12.93 -8.74
C PHE A 653 28.07 11.88 -8.96
N GLN A 654 27.77 10.62 -8.69
CA GLN A 654 28.71 9.52 -8.91
C GLN A 654 28.73 9.08 -10.37
N ASN A 655 27.61 9.24 -11.07
CA ASN A 655 27.48 9.02 -12.49
C ASN A 655 27.92 10.28 -13.26
N PRO A 656 29.01 10.21 -14.05
CA PRO A 656 29.47 11.36 -14.83
C PRO A 656 28.53 11.73 -15.99
N ALA A 657 27.50 10.92 -16.27
CA ALA A 657 26.47 11.25 -17.24
C ALA A 657 25.38 12.16 -16.66
N SER A 658 25.28 12.30 -15.34
CA SER A 658 24.30 13.19 -14.69
C SER A 658 24.53 14.64 -15.13
N THR A 659 23.42 15.38 -15.29
CA THR A 659 23.42 16.73 -15.86
C THR A 659 22.78 17.77 -14.95
N VAL A 660 23.25 19.01 -15.08
CA VAL A 660 22.56 20.21 -14.59
C VAL A 660 22.54 21.24 -15.72
N GLU A 661 21.35 21.64 -16.14
CA GLU A 661 21.13 22.65 -17.18
C GLU A 661 20.20 23.74 -16.63
N ASN A 662 20.50 25.00 -16.92
CA ASN A 662 19.73 26.15 -16.42
C ASN A 662 19.60 26.17 -14.88
N GLY A 663 20.61 25.71 -14.14
CA GLY A 663 20.55 25.56 -12.68
C GLY A 663 21.16 26.73 -11.90
N ILE A 664 20.66 26.95 -10.68
CA ILE A 664 21.29 27.78 -9.65
C ILE A 664 21.75 26.88 -8.50
N LEU A 665 23.05 26.80 -8.26
CA LEU A 665 23.66 26.08 -7.14
C LEU A 665 24.44 27.09 -6.27
N TRP A 666 23.83 27.51 -5.15
CA TRP A 666 24.35 28.63 -4.37
C TRP A 666 24.16 28.49 -2.86
N ASP A 667 25.16 28.93 -2.09
CA ASP A 667 25.16 28.88 -0.62
C ASP A 667 24.91 27.48 -0.05
N ASN A 668 25.42 26.45 -0.73
CA ASN A 668 25.36 25.07 -0.22
C ASN A 668 26.68 24.70 0.47
N ALA A 669 26.59 23.88 1.53
CA ALA A 669 27.74 23.53 2.35
C ALA A 669 28.05 22.02 2.34
N PRO A 670 29.33 21.61 2.37
CA PRO A 670 30.53 22.46 2.39
C PRO A 670 30.94 23.01 1.02
N ASP A 671 30.58 22.30 -0.05
CA ASP A 671 30.86 22.63 -1.45
C ASP A 671 29.60 22.36 -2.26
N GLU A 672 29.36 23.07 -3.36
CA GLU A 672 28.17 22.88 -4.21
C GLU A 672 28.05 21.45 -4.74
N VAL A 673 29.11 20.96 -5.38
CA VAL A 673 29.08 19.73 -6.18
C VAL A 673 30.18 18.77 -5.72
N LEU A 674 29.79 17.51 -5.47
CA LEU A 674 30.70 16.38 -5.38
C LEU A 674 30.55 15.50 -6.61
N GLY A 675 31.64 15.22 -7.32
CA GLY A 675 31.63 14.40 -8.53
C GLY A 675 32.08 15.16 -9.78
N THR A 676 31.72 14.66 -10.96
CA THR A 676 32.03 15.32 -12.25
C THR A 676 30.84 15.28 -13.20
N PRO A 677 29.69 15.86 -12.83
CA PRO A 677 28.54 15.96 -13.72
C PRO A 677 28.83 16.91 -14.88
N VAL A 678 27.97 16.87 -15.90
CA VAL A 678 27.96 17.87 -16.98
C VAL A 678 27.04 19.02 -16.56
N ILE A 679 27.64 20.18 -16.30
CA ILE A 679 26.89 21.40 -15.91
C ILE A 679 27.04 22.45 -17.00
N ARG A 680 25.92 23.00 -17.48
CA ARG A 680 25.86 24.01 -18.55
C ARG A 680 24.80 25.06 -18.22
N TYR A 681 25.00 26.27 -18.74
CA TYR A 681 24.06 27.40 -18.57
C TYR A 681 23.57 27.53 -17.13
N SER A 682 24.46 27.35 -16.16
CA SER A 682 24.12 27.33 -14.74
C SER A 682 25.03 28.26 -13.95
N THR A 683 24.54 28.84 -12.86
CA THR A 683 25.39 29.55 -11.90
C THR A 683 25.77 28.63 -10.74
N VAL A 684 27.07 28.53 -10.47
CA VAL A 684 27.61 27.65 -9.42
C VAL A 684 28.54 28.46 -8.54
N GLU A 685 28.30 28.46 -7.22
CA GLU A 685 29.17 29.16 -6.28
C GLU A 685 30.62 28.69 -6.42
N LYS A 686 31.57 29.65 -6.47
CA LYS A 686 33.00 29.41 -6.71
C LYS A 686 33.36 28.88 -8.11
N GLY A 687 32.36 28.80 -9.01
CA GLY A 687 32.48 28.54 -10.43
C GLY A 687 32.60 27.07 -10.83
N TRP A 688 32.11 26.75 -12.02
CA TRP A 688 32.22 25.42 -12.64
C TRP A 688 32.48 25.51 -14.14
N ALA A 689 33.42 24.71 -14.64
CA ALA A 689 33.75 24.73 -16.06
C ALA A 689 32.63 24.11 -16.91
N GLY A 690 32.09 24.88 -17.85
CA GLY A 690 31.03 24.44 -18.77
C GLY A 690 30.63 25.57 -19.71
N GLU A 691 29.86 25.24 -20.74
CA GLU A 691 29.27 26.24 -21.64
C GLU A 691 28.20 27.04 -20.88
N GLY A 692 28.14 28.35 -21.08
CA GLY A 692 27.12 29.22 -20.47
C GLY A 692 27.19 29.40 -18.95
N ASN A 693 28.09 28.72 -18.24
CA ASN A 693 28.11 28.79 -16.77
C ASN A 693 28.60 30.14 -16.22
N LEU A 694 28.00 30.53 -15.10
CA LEU A 694 28.32 31.72 -14.32
C LEU A 694 28.94 31.34 -12.96
N ASP A 695 29.67 32.28 -12.36
CA ASP A 695 30.17 32.21 -10.97
C ASP A 695 29.77 33.46 -10.14
N SER A 696 28.90 34.30 -10.72
CA SER A 696 28.36 35.49 -10.08
C SER A 696 27.20 35.16 -9.16
N ASP A 697 27.08 35.94 -8.08
CA ASP A 697 25.96 35.88 -7.15
C ASP A 697 24.62 35.95 -7.89
N PRO A 698 23.72 34.96 -7.74
CA PRO A 698 22.40 34.97 -8.35
C PRO A 698 21.45 36.01 -7.76
N GLU A 699 21.83 36.75 -6.71
CA GLU A 699 21.00 37.80 -6.10
C GLU A 699 19.59 37.28 -5.77
N LEU A 700 19.50 36.16 -5.04
CA LEU A 700 18.23 35.60 -4.59
C LEU A 700 17.61 36.48 -3.48
N THR A 701 16.29 36.58 -3.48
CA THR A 701 15.51 37.50 -2.62
C THR A 701 15.79 37.30 -1.13
N SER A 702 15.60 36.08 -0.62
CA SER A 702 15.91 35.75 0.77
C SER A 702 16.19 34.26 0.97
N LEU A 703 17.43 33.93 1.31
CA LEU A 703 17.82 32.56 1.66
C LEU A 703 17.33 32.14 3.06
N GLY A 704 17.01 33.08 3.95
CA GLY A 704 16.70 32.81 5.36
C GLY A 704 15.31 32.24 5.61
N ASP A 705 14.38 32.46 4.67
CA ASP A 705 12.97 32.02 4.72
C ASP A 705 12.59 31.14 3.52
N GLY A 706 13.56 30.77 2.67
CA GLY A 706 13.34 29.91 1.51
C GLY A 706 12.79 30.63 0.27
N ASN A 707 12.78 31.96 0.23
CA ASN A 707 12.41 32.71 -0.98
C ASN A 707 13.56 32.76 -1.99
N LEU A 708 13.59 31.76 -2.88
CA LEU A 708 14.66 31.57 -3.87
C LEU A 708 14.40 32.26 -5.22
N ARG A 709 13.54 33.29 -5.27
CA ARG A 709 13.32 34.09 -6.48
C ARG A 709 14.51 35.00 -6.78
N PRO A 710 15.00 35.07 -8.03
CA PRO A 710 16.00 36.06 -8.43
C PRO A 710 15.45 37.48 -8.30
N LEU A 711 16.25 38.41 -7.78
CA LEU A 711 15.93 39.84 -7.81
C LEU A 711 15.97 40.36 -9.26
N PRO A 712 15.25 41.46 -9.61
CA PRO A 712 15.23 42.01 -10.97
C PRO A 712 16.59 42.43 -11.56
N THR A 713 17.63 42.55 -10.72
CA THR A 713 19.01 42.87 -11.14
C THR A 713 19.88 41.64 -11.34
N SER A 714 19.34 40.46 -11.08
CA SER A 714 20.10 39.21 -11.05
C SER A 714 20.79 38.92 -12.37
N PRO A 715 22.05 38.42 -12.35
CA PRO A 715 22.76 38.02 -13.56
C PRO A 715 22.24 36.72 -14.19
N VAL A 716 21.30 36.03 -13.54
CA VAL A 716 20.73 34.76 -14.04
C VAL A 716 19.53 34.95 -14.96
N ILE A 717 19.02 36.18 -15.04
CA ILE A 717 17.89 36.55 -15.89
C ILE A 717 18.32 36.55 -17.37
N ASP A 718 17.50 35.95 -18.24
CA ASP A 718 17.73 35.78 -19.68
C ASP A 718 19.09 35.12 -20.01
N ALA A 719 19.62 34.30 -19.09
CA ALA A 719 20.97 33.76 -19.18
C ALA A 719 21.02 32.25 -19.46
N GLY A 720 19.88 31.56 -19.43
CA GLY A 720 19.76 30.13 -19.69
C GLY A 720 19.72 29.77 -21.18
N ASP A 721 19.51 28.47 -21.43
CA ASP A 721 19.39 27.86 -22.75
C ASP A 721 17.96 27.33 -22.99
N ASP A 722 17.24 27.96 -23.90
CA ASP A 722 15.87 27.60 -24.28
C ASP A 722 15.79 26.16 -24.85
N ASP A 723 16.85 25.68 -25.52
CA ASP A 723 16.86 24.35 -26.14
C ASP A 723 16.90 23.22 -25.09
N ALA A 724 17.28 23.54 -23.84
CA ALA A 724 17.30 22.60 -22.72
C ALA A 724 15.91 22.45 -22.05
N VAL A 725 14.99 23.41 -22.25
CA VAL A 725 13.67 23.38 -21.60
C VAL A 725 12.78 22.30 -22.24
N PRO A 726 12.32 21.29 -21.47
CA PRO A 726 11.45 20.26 -22.02
C PRO A 726 10.11 20.82 -22.46
N SER A 727 9.54 20.28 -23.55
CA SER A 727 8.30 20.83 -24.13
C SER A 727 7.06 20.77 -23.23
N PHE A 728 7.08 19.94 -22.17
CA PHE A 728 6.00 19.88 -21.18
C PHE A 728 6.11 20.99 -20.10
N ALA A 729 7.32 21.50 -19.87
CA ALA A 729 7.61 22.51 -18.86
C ALA A 729 7.20 23.91 -19.37
N THR A 730 5.90 24.15 -19.39
CA THR A 730 5.31 25.40 -19.91
C THR A 730 5.32 26.53 -18.90
N THR A 731 5.48 26.22 -17.61
CA THR A 731 5.45 27.20 -16.52
C THR A 731 6.57 27.03 -15.51
N ASP A 732 7.10 28.17 -15.08
CA ASP A 732 7.21 28.65 -13.71
C ASP A 732 6.98 27.76 -12.46
N LEU A 733 7.85 27.72 -11.44
CA LEU A 733 7.46 27.17 -10.12
C LEU A 733 6.36 28.01 -9.45
N ASP A 734 6.22 29.30 -9.80
CA ASP A 734 5.08 30.15 -9.41
C ASP A 734 3.90 30.07 -10.41
N GLY A 735 4.03 29.26 -11.45
CA GLY A 735 3.05 29.15 -12.53
C GLY A 735 3.18 30.24 -13.62
N ASN A 736 4.23 31.07 -13.62
CA ASN A 736 4.48 32.02 -14.70
C ASN A 736 4.92 31.31 -15.99
N GLU A 737 4.81 31.97 -17.15
CA GLU A 737 5.31 31.41 -18.42
C GLU A 737 6.81 31.09 -18.32
N ARG A 738 7.22 29.86 -18.70
CA ARG A 738 8.60 29.38 -18.49
C ARG A 738 9.65 30.12 -19.32
N ILE A 739 9.30 30.82 -20.38
CA ILE A 739 10.24 31.68 -21.12
C ILE A 739 9.56 33.02 -21.25
N ALA A 740 9.67 33.82 -20.19
CA ALA A 740 8.97 35.11 -20.09
C ALA A 740 9.75 36.25 -20.77
N GLY A 741 11.07 36.10 -20.87
CA GLY A 741 11.99 37.06 -21.46
C GLY A 741 12.52 36.66 -22.84
N PRO A 742 13.54 37.39 -23.34
CA PRO A 742 14.37 36.99 -24.48
C PRO A 742 14.94 35.56 -24.45
N ALA A 743 15.19 34.99 -23.27
CA ALA A 743 15.63 33.62 -23.05
C ALA A 743 15.13 33.13 -21.68
N VAL A 744 15.17 31.82 -21.43
CA VAL A 744 14.86 31.25 -20.12
C VAL A 744 15.83 31.76 -19.04
N ASP A 745 15.33 32.00 -17.84
CA ASP A 745 16.15 32.30 -16.68
C ASP A 745 16.82 31.03 -16.15
N MET A 746 18.00 31.17 -15.53
CA MET A 746 18.53 30.04 -14.75
C MET A 746 17.74 29.92 -13.45
N GLY A 747 17.42 28.69 -13.06
CA GLY A 747 16.70 28.37 -11.83
C GLY A 747 15.24 27.96 -12.06
N ALA A 748 14.54 27.75 -10.94
CA ALA A 748 13.16 27.29 -10.89
C ALA A 748 12.12 28.38 -11.23
N TYR A 749 12.51 29.65 -11.14
CA TYR A 749 11.66 30.83 -11.27
C TYR A 749 12.09 31.68 -12.46
N GLU A 750 11.13 32.32 -13.12
CA GLU A 750 11.30 33.31 -14.18
C GLU A 750 11.11 34.73 -13.64
N SER A 751 11.82 35.69 -14.24
CA SER A 751 11.84 37.10 -13.86
C SER A 751 11.64 38.04 -15.07
N PRO A 752 10.91 39.17 -14.94
CA PRO A 752 10.18 39.57 -13.75
C PRO A 752 8.97 38.65 -13.54
N ALA A 753 8.88 38.07 -12.34
CA ALA A 753 7.74 37.29 -11.94
C ALA A 753 6.52 38.22 -11.96
N THR A 754 5.45 37.85 -12.65
CA THR A 754 4.17 38.51 -12.41
C THR A 754 3.64 38.02 -11.07
N VAL A 755 4.11 38.62 -9.97
CA VAL A 755 3.61 38.27 -8.63
C VAL A 755 2.23 38.92 -8.48
N PRO A 756 1.14 38.14 -8.34
CA PRO A 756 -0.18 38.72 -8.16
C PRO A 756 -0.18 39.59 -6.90
N GLY A 757 -0.53 40.87 -7.03
CA GLY A 757 -0.46 41.81 -5.91
C GLY A 757 0.83 42.63 -5.82
N ASP A 758 1.88 42.28 -6.57
CA ASP A 758 3.07 43.12 -6.75
C ASP A 758 2.75 44.16 -7.82
N VAL A 759 2.41 45.35 -7.35
CA VAL A 759 1.91 46.45 -8.17
C VAL A 759 3.07 47.31 -8.67
N ASP A 760 4.20 47.30 -7.96
CA ASP A 760 5.38 48.09 -8.32
C ASP A 760 6.48 47.31 -9.08
N GLY A 761 6.32 46.00 -9.18
CA GLY A 761 7.11 45.08 -10.00
C GLY A 761 8.49 44.78 -9.40
N ASP A 762 8.63 44.88 -8.07
CA ASP A 762 9.89 44.60 -7.37
C ASP A 762 10.06 43.13 -6.96
N GLY A 763 9.05 42.31 -7.21
CA GLY A 763 9.00 40.88 -6.93
C GLY A 763 8.54 40.54 -5.51
N VAL A 764 8.11 41.52 -4.71
CA VAL A 764 7.64 41.35 -3.34
C VAL A 764 6.28 42.02 -3.21
N VAL A 765 5.33 41.40 -2.50
CA VAL A 765 4.03 42.04 -2.21
C VAL A 765 4.09 42.60 -0.80
N ASP A 766 4.39 43.89 -0.67
CA ASP A 766 4.57 44.53 0.63
C ASP A 766 3.74 45.80 0.82
N PHE A 767 4.15 46.60 1.79
CA PHE A 767 3.47 47.86 2.10
C PHE A 767 3.48 48.85 0.93
N THR A 768 4.43 48.75 0.02
CA THR A 768 4.61 49.61 -1.14
C THR A 768 3.54 49.32 -2.19
N ASP A 769 3.21 48.05 -2.42
CA ASP A 769 2.11 47.63 -3.29
C ASP A 769 0.75 48.03 -2.76
N LEU A 770 0.57 47.86 -1.44
CA LEU A 770 -0.63 48.35 -0.76
C LEU A 770 -0.82 49.85 -0.98
N LEU A 771 0.26 50.62 -0.84
CA LEU A 771 0.21 52.06 -1.09
C LEU A 771 -0.09 52.37 -2.56
N SER A 772 0.43 51.57 -3.50
CA SER A 772 0.17 51.71 -4.93
C SER A 772 -1.31 51.48 -5.28
N VAL A 773 -1.94 50.43 -4.73
CA VAL A 773 -3.38 50.18 -4.88
C VAL A 773 -4.22 51.29 -4.24
N LEU A 774 -3.89 51.68 -3.00
CA LEU A 774 -4.62 52.75 -2.31
C LEU A 774 -4.48 54.11 -3.00
N ALA A 775 -3.33 54.38 -3.64
CA ALA A 775 -3.09 55.61 -4.39
C ALA A 775 -3.84 55.66 -5.72
N ALA A 776 -4.08 54.51 -6.35
CA ALA A 776 -4.74 54.39 -7.65
C ALA A 776 -6.27 54.21 -7.55
N TRP A 777 -6.84 54.18 -6.34
CA TRP A 777 -8.25 53.87 -6.06
C TRP A 777 -9.26 54.64 -6.95
N GLY A 778 -10.07 53.90 -7.70
CA GLY A 778 -11.10 54.41 -8.61
C GLY A 778 -10.98 53.88 -10.04
N ALA A 779 -11.78 54.44 -10.94
CA ALA A 779 -11.82 53.99 -12.33
C ALA A 779 -10.49 54.26 -13.07
N CYS A 780 -10.03 53.27 -13.84
CA CYS A 780 -8.82 53.42 -14.63
C CYS A 780 -8.97 54.49 -15.73
N PRO A 781 -7.86 55.13 -16.17
CA PRO A 781 -7.90 56.20 -17.15
C PRO A 781 -8.52 55.74 -18.49
N PRO A 782 -9.47 56.50 -19.07
CA PRO A 782 -10.03 56.15 -20.37
C PRO A 782 -9.00 56.35 -21.49
N GLY A 783 -8.67 55.29 -22.23
CA GLY A 783 -7.80 55.39 -23.41
C GLY A 783 -6.71 54.32 -23.55
N GLY A 784 -6.66 53.30 -22.68
CA GLY A 784 -5.66 52.23 -22.76
C GLY A 784 -4.29 52.62 -22.16
N GLU A 785 -4.25 53.65 -21.32
CA GLU A 785 -3.10 53.91 -20.46
C GLU A 785 -2.98 52.78 -19.41
N PRO A 786 -1.76 52.32 -19.06
CA PRO A 786 -1.57 51.25 -18.09
C PRO A 786 -2.21 51.59 -16.74
N CYS A 787 -2.92 50.63 -16.16
CA CYS A 787 -3.50 50.73 -14.82
C CYS A 787 -2.95 49.56 -13.97
N PRO A 788 -1.68 49.62 -13.51
CA PRO A 788 -1.02 48.46 -12.91
C PRO A 788 -1.66 47.96 -11.61
N ALA A 789 -2.44 48.82 -10.95
CA ALA A 789 -3.16 48.51 -9.72
C ALA A 789 -4.57 47.90 -9.96
N ASP A 790 -5.00 47.74 -11.22
CA ASP A 790 -6.19 46.99 -11.63
C ASP A 790 -5.77 45.54 -11.87
N LEU A 791 -5.67 44.81 -10.76
CA LEU A 791 -5.11 43.48 -10.67
C LEU A 791 -6.10 42.40 -11.11
N ASP A 792 -7.42 42.67 -11.04
CA ASP A 792 -8.46 41.76 -11.52
C ASP A 792 -8.98 42.08 -12.94
N GLY A 793 -8.55 43.21 -13.51
CA GLY A 793 -8.82 43.62 -14.88
C GLY A 793 -10.26 44.09 -15.12
N ASP A 794 -10.99 44.47 -14.08
CA ASP A 794 -12.38 44.93 -14.18
C ASP A 794 -12.50 46.40 -14.68
N GLY A 795 -11.38 47.11 -14.82
CA GLY A 795 -11.29 48.48 -15.27
C GLY A 795 -11.39 49.52 -14.13
N ALA A 796 -11.33 49.11 -12.87
CA ALA A 796 -11.33 49.98 -11.70
C ALA A 796 -10.52 49.40 -10.53
N VAL A 797 -9.63 50.23 -9.96
CA VAL A 797 -8.91 49.88 -8.74
C VAL A 797 -9.82 49.99 -7.52
N GLY A 798 -10.02 48.89 -6.80
CA GLY A 798 -10.97 48.79 -5.70
C GLY A 798 -10.65 47.70 -4.68
N PHE A 799 -11.71 47.21 -4.03
CA PHE A 799 -11.57 46.23 -2.94
C PHE A 799 -11.08 44.86 -3.42
N SER A 800 -11.40 44.46 -4.65
CA SER A 800 -10.94 43.21 -5.24
C SER A 800 -9.42 43.21 -5.43
N ASP A 801 -8.86 44.30 -5.96
CA ASP A 801 -7.41 44.47 -6.12
C ASP A 801 -6.70 44.53 -4.78
N LEU A 802 -7.28 45.24 -3.81
CA LEU A 802 -6.76 45.28 -2.45
C LEU A 802 -6.71 43.89 -1.82
N LEU A 803 -7.71 43.04 -2.07
CA LEU A 803 -7.71 41.66 -1.59
C LEU A 803 -6.60 40.84 -2.26
N LEU A 804 -6.28 41.09 -3.54
CA LEU A 804 -5.16 40.44 -4.22
C LEU A 804 -3.81 40.82 -3.59
N VAL A 805 -3.57 42.09 -3.25
CA VAL A 805 -2.36 42.49 -2.51
C VAL A 805 -2.31 41.85 -1.12
N LEU A 806 -3.42 41.87 -0.38
CA LEU A 806 -3.47 41.30 0.96
C LEU A 806 -3.34 39.77 0.98
N ALA A 807 -3.86 39.09 -0.04
CA ALA A 807 -3.81 37.64 -0.16
C ALA A 807 -2.40 37.13 -0.51
N ASN A 808 -1.60 37.96 -1.18
CA ASN A 808 -0.25 37.61 -1.62
C ASN A 808 0.84 38.29 -0.77
N TRP A 809 0.47 38.87 0.37
CA TRP A 809 1.37 39.63 1.25
C TRP A 809 2.60 38.83 1.68
N SER A 810 3.78 39.37 1.41
CA SER A 810 5.11 38.83 1.72
C SER A 810 5.59 39.22 3.11
#